data_AF-A0A3D9H014-F1
#
_entry.id   AF-A0A3D9H014-F1
#
_cell.length_a   1.000
_cell.length_b   1.000
_cell.length_c   1.000
_cell.angle_alpha   90.00
_cell.angle_beta   90.00
_cell.angle_gamma   90.00
#
_symmetry.space_group_name_H-M   'P 1'
#
loop_
_entity.id
_entity.type
_entity.pdbx_description
1 polymer ?
#
loop_
_entity_poly.entity_id
_entity_poly.type
_entity_poly.pdbx_seq_one_letter_code
_entity_poly.pdbx_strand_id
1 'polypeptide(L)'
;MNIYQDYIKEIADRKDQGLHPKPIDGAELLSAIIAQIKDIDNPNRDDSINFFIYNVLPGTTSAAGVKAKFLKEIILGESVVKEISPAFALEQLSHMKGGPSVEVLLDLALGEDATIAEEAAKVLKTQVFLYEADTERLENAFKLGSAIAKDILESYAKAEFFTKLPDVEEEIEVVTYIAGVGDISTDLLSPGADAHSRSDRELHGQCMFEHNKEMQSELLALKEQHPDKRVMLIAEKGTMGVGSSRMSGVNNVALWTGVPFSKYVPFINYAPVIAGTNGIAPIFLTTVSVTGGIGIDLKNWVKQKDAEGNTIVDEDGEPILKQTYSVDTGTVLTINTKTKKLYKDGVELKDISTALTPPKMEFIKAGGSYAVVFGKKLQTLACKILGIDIPQVYAASKEVSIEGQGLTAVEKIFNKNAVGTTPGKTLHAGSNVRAEVNIVGSQDTTGLMTSQELEMMAATVISPIVDGAYQSGCHTASVWDDKSKANIPRLMSFMNDFGLITGRDPKGKYFPMTDVIHKVLNDITVGDWDIIIGGDSHTRMSKGVAFGADSGTVALALATGEATMPIPESVKVTFKGQMKSYMDFRDVVHATQQQMLKQFGGENVFQGRIIEVHIGTLTADEAFTFTDWTAEMKAKASICISEDDTLIESLEIAKGRIQIMIDKGMDNAKQVLKGLVDKANTRITELKTGIKPSLRPDANAKYHAEVIIDLDEISEPMIADPDVNNEDVSKRYTHDNIRPLSFYGGTKKVDLGFVGSCMVHKGDMKILAQMLKNIEAQHGKVEFKAPLVVAPPTYNIVDELKAEGDWEVLVRYSGFEFDDNAPKGLARTKYENMLYLERPGCNLCMGNQEKAEPGDTVMATSTRLFQGRVVKDSGEKKGESLLSSTPVVVLSTILGRTPTLAEYEAAVDGIVLTKFKPSTKQLVR
;
A
#
# COMPACT_ATOMS: atom_id res chain seq x y z
N MET A 1 10.19 -37.59 -10.97
CA MET A 1 8.89 -37.23 -10.35
C MET A 1 7.90 -36.97 -11.46
N ASN A 2 6.64 -37.35 -11.28
CA ASN A 2 5.57 -37.13 -12.27
C ASN A 2 4.76 -35.93 -11.79
N ILE A 3 5.06 -34.74 -12.34
CA ILE A 3 4.49 -33.45 -11.90
C ILE A 3 2.95 -33.43 -11.90
N TYR A 4 2.31 -34.16 -12.81
CA TYR A 4 0.86 -34.28 -12.83
C TYR A 4 0.33 -35.09 -11.63
N GLN A 5 1.00 -36.19 -11.27
CA GLN A 5 0.62 -36.99 -10.09
C GLN A 5 0.85 -36.22 -8.79
N ASP A 6 1.92 -35.41 -8.73
CA ASP A 6 2.16 -34.51 -7.61
C ASP A 6 1.01 -33.48 -7.48
N TYR A 7 0.51 -32.97 -8.60
CA TYR A 7 -0.66 -32.07 -8.63
C TYR A 7 -1.97 -32.77 -8.20
N ILE A 8 -2.23 -33.99 -8.65
CA ILE A 8 -3.40 -34.78 -8.19
C ILE A 8 -3.33 -35.03 -6.68
N LYS A 9 -2.13 -35.30 -6.15
CA LYS A 9 -1.93 -35.43 -4.71
C LYS A 9 -2.20 -34.11 -3.99
N GLU A 10 -1.70 -32.98 -4.50
CA GLU A 10 -1.98 -31.65 -3.93
C GLU A 10 -3.49 -31.37 -3.90
N ILE A 11 -4.24 -31.74 -4.95
CA ILE A 11 -5.70 -31.61 -4.98
C ILE A 11 -6.35 -32.40 -3.85
N ALA A 12 -5.92 -33.64 -3.60
CA ALA A 12 -6.44 -34.45 -2.50
C ALA A 12 -6.13 -33.80 -1.13
N ASP A 13 -4.89 -33.35 -0.92
CA ASP A 13 -4.46 -32.71 0.33
C ASP A 13 -5.18 -31.37 0.58
N ARG A 14 -5.51 -30.63 -0.48
CA ARG A 14 -6.30 -29.38 -0.42
C ARG A 14 -7.77 -29.64 -0.13
N LYS A 15 -8.33 -30.71 -0.69
CA LYS A 15 -9.73 -31.11 -0.45
C LYS A 15 -9.98 -31.40 1.02
N ASP A 16 -9.02 -32.00 1.73
CA ASP A 16 -9.10 -32.25 3.18
C ASP A 16 -9.16 -30.95 4.01
N GLN A 17 -8.74 -29.82 3.43
CA GLN A 17 -8.83 -28.47 4.01
C GLN A 17 -10.06 -27.68 3.51
N GLY A 18 -10.93 -28.32 2.72
CA GLY A 18 -12.09 -27.68 2.09
C GLY A 18 -11.73 -26.71 0.96
N LEU A 19 -10.58 -26.89 0.32
CA LEU A 19 -10.08 -26.04 -0.77
C LEU A 19 -10.20 -26.72 -2.13
N HIS A 20 -10.36 -25.92 -3.18
CA HIS A 20 -10.35 -26.36 -4.57
C HIS A 20 -8.92 -26.58 -5.09
N PRO A 21 -8.74 -27.19 -6.29
CA PRO A 21 -7.44 -27.27 -6.94
C PRO A 21 -6.77 -25.90 -7.06
N LYS A 22 -5.49 -25.83 -6.69
CA LYS A 22 -4.72 -24.60 -6.86
C LYS A 22 -4.67 -24.22 -8.35
N PRO A 23 -4.89 -22.94 -8.71
CA PRO A 23 -4.79 -22.51 -10.10
C PRO A 23 -3.39 -22.76 -10.67
N ILE A 24 -3.33 -23.17 -11.93
CA ILE A 24 -2.09 -23.53 -12.64
C ILE A 24 -1.45 -22.25 -13.18
N ASP A 25 -0.26 -21.91 -12.66
CA ASP A 25 0.57 -20.77 -13.06
C ASP A 25 1.92 -21.18 -13.72
N GLY A 26 2.29 -22.46 -13.59
CA GLY A 26 3.54 -23.04 -14.09
C GLY A 26 3.44 -23.70 -15.47
N ALA A 27 4.37 -23.36 -16.37
CA ALA A 27 4.47 -23.94 -17.70
C ALA A 27 4.72 -25.47 -17.69
N GLU A 28 5.50 -25.99 -16.74
CA GLU A 28 5.86 -27.41 -16.68
C GLU A 28 4.63 -28.29 -16.48
N LEU A 29 3.80 -27.98 -15.48
CA LEU A 29 2.56 -28.71 -15.21
C LEU A 29 1.59 -28.60 -16.38
N LEU A 30 1.40 -27.39 -16.92
CA LEU A 30 0.49 -27.20 -18.04
C LEU A 30 0.95 -27.94 -19.32
N SER A 31 2.26 -28.01 -19.57
CA SER A 31 2.80 -28.77 -20.70
C SER A 31 2.51 -30.27 -20.56
N ALA A 32 2.62 -30.82 -19.34
CA ALA A 32 2.25 -32.21 -19.06
C ALA A 32 0.74 -32.45 -19.27
N ILE A 33 -0.10 -31.52 -18.84
CA ILE A 33 -1.55 -31.56 -19.08
C ILE A 33 -1.86 -31.54 -20.58
N ILE A 34 -1.24 -30.65 -21.36
CA ILE A 34 -1.42 -30.58 -22.81
C ILE A 34 -0.97 -31.87 -23.51
N ALA A 35 0.13 -32.48 -23.06
CA ALA A 35 0.57 -33.77 -23.58
C ALA A 35 -0.49 -34.87 -23.36
N GLN A 36 -1.15 -34.89 -22.20
CA GLN A 36 -2.26 -35.81 -21.93
C GLN A 36 -3.51 -35.48 -22.76
N ILE A 37 -3.80 -34.20 -23.05
CA ILE A 37 -4.91 -33.79 -23.92
C ILE A 37 -4.71 -34.32 -25.34
N LYS A 38 -3.46 -34.27 -25.84
CA LYS A 38 -3.07 -34.77 -27.18
C LYS A 38 -3.10 -36.30 -27.27
N ASP A 39 -2.95 -37.01 -26.15
CA ASP A 39 -3.07 -38.46 -26.05
C ASP A 39 -4.53 -38.88 -25.84
N ILE A 40 -5.22 -39.26 -26.93
CA ILE A 40 -6.66 -39.53 -26.94
C ILE A 40 -7.05 -40.68 -25.99
N ASP A 41 -6.16 -41.65 -25.80
CA ASP A 41 -6.40 -42.82 -24.96
C ASP A 41 -5.93 -42.62 -23.51
N ASN A 42 -5.51 -41.41 -23.13
CA ASN A 42 -5.04 -41.14 -21.79
C ASN A 42 -6.18 -41.22 -20.76
N PRO A 43 -6.04 -42.01 -19.67
CA PRO A 43 -7.10 -42.17 -18.69
C PRO A 43 -7.45 -40.88 -17.94
N ASN A 44 -6.54 -39.90 -17.91
CA ASN A 44 -6.74 -38.62 -17.23
C ASN A 44 -7.11 -37.47 -18.19
N ARG A 45 -7.40 -37.79 -19.47
CA ARG A 45 -7.62 -36.78 -20.51
C ARG A 45 -8.73 -35.81 -20.16
N ASP A 46 -9.87 -36.30 -19.66
CA ASP A 46 -11.04 -35.48 -19.35
C ASP A 46 -10.75 -34.46 -18.23
N ASP A 47 -10.09 -34.89 -17.16
CA ASP A 47 -9.65 -34.01 -16.08
C ASP A 47 -8.63 -32.98 -16.58
N SER A 48 -7.69 -33.40 -17.43
CA SER A 48 -6.71 -32.51 -18.05
C SER A 48 -7.34 -31.44 -18.93
N ILE A 49 -8.40 -31.78 -19.69
CA ILE A 49 -9.18 -30.80 -20.45
C ILE A 49 -9.87 -29.81 -19.50
N ASN A 50 -10.49 -30.30 -18.42
CA ASN A 50 -11.13 -29.44 -17.42
C ASN A 50 -10.13 -28.47 -16.77
N PHE A 51 -8.95 -28.97 -16.37
CA PHE A 51 -7.90 -28.12 -15.80
C PHE A 51 -7.42 -27.07 -16.80
N PHE A 52 -7.21 -27.45 -18.06
CA PHE A 52 -6.79 -26.53 -19.11
C PHE A 52 -7.81 -25.41 -19.36
N ILE A 53 -9.11 -25.74 -19.38
CA ILE A 53 -10.18 -24.79 -19.68
C ILE A 53 -10.42 -23.86 -18.48
N TYR A 54 -10.55 -24.40 -17.27
CA TYR A 54 -11.12 -23.70 -16.11
C TYR A 54 -10.14 -23.38 -14.98
N ASN A 55 -8.91 -23.90 -15.03
CA ASN A 55 -7.99 -23.81 -13.89
C ASN A 55 -6.59 -23.27 -14.23
N VAL A 56 -6.42 -22.58 -15.36
CA VAL A 56 -5.16 -21.94 -15.74
C VAL A 56 -5.26 -20.43 -15.55
N LEU A 57 -4.30 -19.84 -14.82
CA LEU A 57 -4.26 -18.39 -14.63
C LEU A 57 -3.88 -17.66 -15.93
N PRO A 58 -4.56 -16.55 -16.28
CA PRO A 58 -4.25 -15.75 -17.45
C PRO A 58 -3.05 -14.82 -17.20
N GLY A 59 -2.86 -13.79 -18.04
CA GLY A 59 -1.82 -12.78 -17.82
C GLY A 59 -0.42 -13.19 -18.29
N THR A 60 0.61 -12.78 -17.57
CA THR A 60 2.02 -13.11 -17.90
C THR A 60 2.57 -14.37 -17.22
N THR A 61 1.72 -15.20 -16.61
CA THR A 61 2.19 -16.45 -16.02
C THR A 61 2.84 -17.37 -17.07
N SER A 62 3.80 -18.19 -16.65
CA SER A 62 4.44 -19.12 -17.57
C SER A 62 3.45 -20.14 -18.16
N ALA A 63 2.41 -20.53 -17.41
CA ALA A 63 1.30 -21.33 -17.91
C ALA A 63 0.48 -20.59 -18.98
N ALA A 64 0.20 -19.30 -18.81
CA ALA A 64 -0.51 -18.52 -19.82
C ALA A 64 0.23 -18.52 -21.17
N GLY A 65 1.56 -18.44 -21.17
CA GLY A 65 2.38 -18.55 -22.38
C GLY A 65 2.17 -19.86 -23.14
N VAL A 66 2.23 -20.99 -22.43
CA VAL A 66 2.00 -22.32 -23.02
C VAL A 66 0.55 -22.50 -23.47
N LYS A 67 -0.42 -22.00 -22.68
CA LYS A 67 -1.85 -22.03 -23.03
C LYS A 67 -2.12 -21.28 -24.33
N ALA A 68 -1.65 -20.04 -24.44
CA ALA A 68 -1.87 -19.20 -25.62
C ALA A 68 -1.30 -19.86 -26.89
N LYS A 69 -0.09 -20.42 -26.81
CA LYS A 69 0.53 -21.14 -27.91
C LYS A 69 -0.28 -22.37 -28.35
N PHE A 70 -0.75 -23.18 -27.41
CA PHE A 70 -1.57 -24.35 -27.75
C PHE A 70 -2.93 -23.97 -28.34
N LEU A 71 -3.55 -22.89 -27.85
CA LEU A 71 -4.77 -22.35 -28.47
C LEU A 71 -4.51 -21.86 -29.91
N LYS A 72 -3.35 -21.25 -30.18
CA LYS A 72 -2.93 -20.88 -31.54
C LYS A 72 -2.82 -22.10 -32.46
N GLU A 73 -2.19 -23.20 -31.99
CA GLU A 73 -2.09 -24.46 -32.74
C GLU A 73 -3.48 -25.01 -33.11
N ILE A 74 -4.46 -24.89 -32.21
CA ILE A 74 -5.85 -25.31 -32.47
C ILE A 74 -6.52 -24.41 -33.51
N ILE A 75 -6.33 -23.10 -33.43
CA ILE A 75 -6.91 -22.12 -34.37
C ILE A 75 -6.37 -22.34 -35.78
N LEU A 76 -5.06 -22.62 -35.91
CA LEU A 76 -4.39 -22.88 -37.19
C LEU A 76 -4.65 -24.31 -37.73
N GLY A 77 -5.32 -25.17 -36.96
CA GLY A 77 -5.56 -26.57 -37.33
C GLY A 77 -4.34 -27.48 -37.23
N GLU A 78 -3.25 -27.01 -36.61
CA GLU A 78 -2.03 -27.78 -36.34
C GLU A 78 -2.24 -28.83 -35.24
N SER A 79 -3.16 -28.57 -34.31
CA SER A 79 -3.65 -29.51 -33.30
C SER A 79 -5.17 -29.60 -33.32
N VAL A 80 -5.73 -30.81 -33.16
CA VAL A 80 -7.19 -31.02 -33.13
C VAL A 80 -7.60 -31.58 -31.77
N VAL A 81 -8.44 -30.84 -31.05
CA VAL A 81 -9.03 -31.26 -29.77
C VAL A 81 -10.55 -31.19 -29.93
N LYS A 82 -11.23 -32.34 -29.85
CA LYS A 82 -12.69 -32.45 -30.09
C LYS A 82 -13.51 -31.47 -29.25
N GLU A 83 -13.07 -31.24 -28.02
CA GLU A 83 -13.72 -30.42 -27.01
C GLU A 83 -13.41 -28.91 -27.18
N ILE A 84 -12.39 -28.56 -27.99
CA ILE A 84 -11.95 -27.18 -28.19
C ILE A 84 -11.93 -26.85 -29.68
N SER A 85 -13.02 -26.25 -30.16
CA SER A 85 -13.10 -25.73 -31.53
C SER A 85 -12.23 -24.48 -31.72
N PRO A 86 -11.85 -24.12 -32.96
CA PRO A 86 -11.15 -22.86 -33.23
C PRO A 86 -11.87 -21.61 -32.67
N ALA A 87 -13.21 -21.58 -32.79
CA ALA A 87 -14.02 -20.50 -32.23
C ALA A 87 -13.96 -20.46 -30.69
N PHE A 88 -14.00 -21.62 -30.03
CA PHE A 88 -13.85 -21.69 -28.58
C PHE A 88 -12.42 -21.37 -28.14
N ALA A 89 -11.40 -21.69 -28.93
CA ALA A 89 -10.02 -21.30 -28.65
C ALA A 89 -9.84 -19.77 -28.69
N LEU A 90 -10.48 -19.09 -29.66
CA LEU A 90 -10.55 -17.62 -29.71
C LEU A 90 -11.30 -17.03 -28.50
N GLU A 91 -12.40 -17.65 -28.07
CA GLU A 91 -13.09 -17.27 -26.83
C GLU A 91 -12.14 -17.39 -25.62
N GLN A 92 -11.44 -18.51 -25.48
CA GLN A 92 -10.47 -18.71 -24.39
C GLN A 92 -9.35 -17.65 -24.40
N LEU A 93 -8.80 -17.30 -25.58
CA LEU A 93 -7.82 -16.21 -25.72
C LEU A 93 -8.38 -14.86 -25.25
N SER A 94 -9.67 -14.59 -25.50
CA SER A 94 -10.32 -13.34 -25.06
C SER A 94 -10.41 -13.18 -23.54
N HIS A 95 -10.50 -14.31 -22.82
CA HIS A 95 -10.54 -14.35 -21.35
C HIS A 95 -9.14 -14.32 -20.72
N MET A 96 -8.07 -14.44 -21.51
CA MET A 96 -6.69 -14.30 -21.04
C MET A 96 -6.22 -12.84 -20.92
N LYS A 97 -7.00 -11.89 -21.48
CA LYS A 97 -6.95 -10.42 -21.31
C LYS A 97 -5.70 -9.67 -21.77
N GLY A 98 -4.53 -10.31 -21.90
CA GLY A 98 -3.29 -9.62 -22.26
C GLY A 98 -2.07 -10.54 -22.41
N GLY A 99 -0.93 -9.94 -22.79
CA GLY A 99 0.37 -10.63 -22.79
C GLY A 99 0.43 -11.69 -23.89
N PRO A 100 0.74 -12.97 -23.56
CA PRO A 100 0.84 -14.02 -24.58
C PRO A 100 -0.41 -14.18 -25.44
N SER A 101 -1.61 -13.89 -24.90
CA SER A 101 -2.84 -13.97 -25.72
C SER A 101 -2.92 -12.83 -26.73
N VAL A 102 -2.48 -11.62 -26.39
CA VAL A 102 -2.43 -10.48 -27.31
C VAL A 102 -1.37 -10.70 -28.38
N GLU A 103 -0.22 -11.27 -28.03
CA GLU A 103 0.81 -11.67 -28.99
C GLU A 103 0.22 -12.63 -30.04
N VAL A 104 -0.46 -13.69 -29.59
CA VAL A 104 -1.13 -14.65 -30.47
C VAL A 104 -2.22 -13.99 -31.31
N LEU A 105 -3.06 -13.14 -30.71
CA LEU A 105 -4.12 -12.45 -31.43
C LEU A 105 -3.57 -11.51 -32.50
N LEU A 106 -2.45 -10.82 -32.23
CA LEU A 106 -1.77 -9.98 -33.21
C LEU A 106 -1.13 -10.81 -34.34
N ASP A 107 -0.52 -11.94 -34.02
CA ASP A 107 0.02 -12.86 -35.02
C ASP A 107 -1.07 -13.35 -35.99
N LEU A 108 -2.24 -13.68 -35.46
CA LEU A 108 -3.37 -14.17 -36.23
C LEU A 108 -4.05 -13.03 -37.01
N ALA A 109 -4.29 -11.87 -36.37
CA ALA A 109 -4.95 -10.72 -36.99
C ALA A 109 -4.12 -10.07 -38.10
N LEU A 110 -2.79 -10.16 -38.03
CA LEU A 110 -1.87 -9.65 -39.05
C LEU A 110 -1.35 -10.77 -39.98
N GLY A 111 -1.91 -11.97 -39.90
CA GLY A 111 -1.56 -13.13 -40.72
C GLY A 111 -2.19 -13.11 -42.12
N GLU A 112 -1.90 -14.16 -42.90
CA GLU A 112 -2.33 -14.27 -44.31
C GLU A 112 -3.76 -14.85 -44.49
N ASP A 113 -4.24 -15.67 -43.55
CA ASP A 113 -5.60 -16.24 -43.62
C ASP A 113 -6.63 -15.18 -43.24
N ALA A 114 -7.38 -14.69 -44.23
CA ALA A 114 -8.34 -13.62 -44.04
C ALA A 114 -9.46 -13.95 -43.03
N THR A 115 -9.91 -15.21 -42.97
CA THR A 115 -11.01 -15.60 -42.06
C THR A 115 -10.52 -15.60 -40.62
N ILE A 116 -9.35 -16.21 -40.38
CA ILE A 116 -8.73 -16.23 -39.06
C ILE A 116 -8.35 -14.80 -38.63
N ALA A 117 -7.82 -13.99 -39.55
CA ALA A 117 -7.43 -12.61 -39.27
C ALA A 117 -8.62 -11.75 -38.83
N GLU A 118 -9.77 -11.86 -39.51
CA GLU A 118 -10.99 -11.14 -39.14
C GLU A 118 -11.52 -11.57 -37.76
N GLU A 119 -11.57 -12.87 -37.47
CA GLU A 119 -12.03 -13.36 -36.16
C GLU A 119 -11.07 -12.98 -35.03
N ALA A 120 -9.76 -13.08 -35.25
CA ALA A 120 -8.77 -12.64 -34.28
C ALA A 120 -8.84 -11.13 -34.04
N ALA A 121 -9.06 -10.33 -35.10
CA ALA A 121 -9.25 -8.88 -34.98
C ALA A 121 -10.50 -8.53 -34.16
N LYS A 122 -11.62 -9.27 -34.34
CA LYS A 122 -12.83 -9.09 -33.51
C LYS A 122 -12.52 -9.29 -32.03
N VAL A 123 -11.75 -10.33 -31.69
CA VAL A 123 -11.34 -10.58 -30.30
C VAL A 123 -10.39 -9.48 -29.82
N LEU A 124 -9.38 -9.12 -30.61
CA LEU A 124 -8.37 -8.12 -30.24
C LEU A 124 -8.99 -6.75 -29.94
N LYS A 125 -10.04 -6.34 -30.67
CA LYS A 125 -10.80 -5.10 -30.41
C LYS A 125 -11.45 -5.04 -29.03
N THR A 126 -11.60 -6.17 -28.34
CA THR A 126 -12.12 -6.23 -26.96
C THR A 126 -11.04 -6.18 -25.88
N GLN A 127 -9.76 -6.23 -26.29
CA GLN A 127 -8.60 -6.26 -25.40
C GLN A 127 -8.04 -4.85 -25.19
N VAL A 128 -7.47 -4.62 -24.00
CA VAL A 128 -6.97 -3.30 -23.57
C VAL A 128 -5.53 -3.32 -23.08
N PHE A 129 -5.01 -4.47 -22.65
CA PHE A 129 -3.64 -4.63 -22.18
C PHE A 129 -2.67 -4.83 -23.34
N LEU A 130 -2.56 -3.78 -24.17
CA LEU A 130 -1.57 -3.66 -25.23
C LEU A 130 -0.46 -2.71 -24.75
N TYR A 131 0.77 -3.18 -24.83
CA TYR A 131 1.96 -2.41 -24.43
C TYR A 131 2.66 -1.82 -25.67
N GLU A 132 3.74 -1.08 -25.44
CA GLU A 132 4.47 -0.36 -26.49
C GLU A 132 4.82 -1.29 -27.66
N ALA A 133 5.38 -2.48 -27.40
CA ALA A 133 5.71 -3.46 -28.43
C ALA A 133 4.49 -3.93 -29.25
N ASP A 134 3.34 -4.13 -28.61
CA ASP A 134 2.09 -4.56 -29.28
C ASP A 134 1.53 -3.44 -30.17
N THR A 135 1.53 -2.23 -29.64
CA THR A 135 0.99 -1.06 -30.34
C THR A 135 1.88 -0.60 -31.50
N GLU A 136 3.20 -0.76 -31.38
CA GLU A 136 4.16 -0.55 -32.48
C GLU A 136 3.90 -1.52 -33.64
N ARG A 137 3.57 -2.78 -33.38
CA ARG A 137 3.18 -3.75 -34.43
C ARG A 137 1.94 -3.27 -35.19
N LEU A 138 0.92 -2.79 -34.48
CA LEU A 138 -0.29 -2.23 -35.10
C LEU A 138 0.01 -0.98 -35.92
N GLU A 139 0.81 -0.07 -35.39
CA GLU A 139 1.22 1.16 -36.09
C GLU A 139 2.00 0.83 -37.37
N ASN A 140 2.94 -0.11 -37.31
CA ASN A 140 3.73 -0.54 -38.47
C ASN A 140 2.84 -1.20 -39.53
N ALA A 141 1.94 -2.10 -39.13
CA ALA A 141 1.00 -2.73 -40.04
C ALA A 141 0.06 -1.71 -40.72
N PHE A 142 -0.40 -0.71 -39.96
CA PHE A 142 -1.21 0.40 -40.49
C PHE A 142 -0.43 1.23 -41.51
N LYS A 143 0.83 1.59 -41.21
CA LYS A 143 1.72 2.32 -42.14
C LYS A 143 2.00 1.54 -43.43
N LEU A 144 1.96 0.21 -43.37
CA LEU A 144 2.08 -0.68 -44.54
C LEU A 144 0.76 -0.88 -45.30
N GLY A 145 -0.35 -0.26 -44.86
CA GLY A 145 -1.64 -0.31 -45.55
C GLY A 145 -2.56 -1.46 -45.14
N SER A 146 -2.33 -2.12 -44.01
CA SER A 146 -3.21 -3.20 -43.51
C SER A 146 -4.61 -2.67 -43.17
N ALA A 147 -5.63 -3.21 -43.84
CA ALA A 147 -7.03 -2.90 -43.58
C ALA A 147 -7.47 -3.36 -42.18
N ILE A 148 -6.99 -4.53 -41.73
CA ILE A 148 -7.27 -5.06 -40.39
C ILE A 148 -6.67 -4.16 -39.31
N ALA A 149 -5.42 -3.73 -39.47
CA ALA A 149 -4.78 -2.82 -38.50
C ALA A 149 -5.52 -1.49 -38.42
N LYS A 150 -5.94 -0.93 -39.56
CA LYS A 150 -6.77 0.27 -39.61
C LYS A 150 -8.10 0.09 -38.86
N ASP A 151 -8.80 -1.01 -39.11
CA ASP A 151 -10.09 -1.32 -38.48
C ASP A 151 -9.96 -1.54 -36.96
N ILE A 152 -8.87 -2.17 -36.49
CA ILE A 152 -8.55 -2.26 -35.05
C ILE A 152 -8.31 -0.87 -34.45
N LEU A 153 -7.48 -0.03 -35.10
CA LEU A 153 -7.18 1.32 -34.62
C LEU A 153 -8.44 2.21 -34.58
N GLU A 154 -9.31 2.12 -35.58
CA GLU A 154 -10.58 2.85 -35.59
C GLU A 154 -11.53 2.40 -34.46
N SER A 155 -11.54 1.11 -34.14
CA SER A 155 -12.29 0.56 -33.00
C SER A 155 -11.73 1.08 -31.66
N TYR A 156 -10.41 1.12 -31.51
CA TYR A 156 -9.76 1.67 -30.32
C TYR A 156 -9.93 3.18 -30.18
N ALA A 157 -9.91 3.95 -31.27
CA ALA A 157 -10.19 5.39 -31.26
C ALA A 157 -11.61 5.70 -30.77
N LYS A 158 -12.58 4.83 -31.07
CA LYS A 158 -13.97 4.88 -30.58
C LYS A 158 -14.16 4.19 -29.22
N ALA A 159 -13.09 3.62 -28.66
CA ALA A 159 -13.08 2.81 -27.44
C ALA A 159 -14.22 1.77 -27.40
N GLU A 160 -14.39 1.01 -28.49
CA GLU A 160 -15.48 0.03 -28.59
C GLU A 160 -15.41 -1.08 -27.54
N PHE A 161 -14.22 -1.42 -27.04
CA PHE A 161 -14.04 -2.33 -25.90
C PHE A 161 -14.77 -1.87 -24.63
N PHE A 162 -15.05 -0.57 -24.50
CA PHE A 162 -15.75 0.01 -23.36
C PHE A 162 -17.20 0.38 -23.72
N THR A 163 -17.43 1.01 -24.87
CA THR A 163 -18.78 1.47 -25.25
C THR A 163 -19.75 0.33 -25.55
N LYS A 164 -19.25 -0.84 -25.93
CA LYS A 164 -20.07 -2.05 -26.14
C LYS A 164 -20.32 -2.87 -24.86
N LEU A 165 -19.75 -2.48 -23.72
CA LEU A 165 -20.07 -3.12 -22.44
C LEU A 165 -21.50 -2.77 -22.01
N PRO A 166 -22.19 -3.69 -21.28
CA PRO A 166 -23.48 -3.39 -20.66
C PRO A 166 -23.40 -2.13 -19.79
N ASP A 167 -24.51 -1.39 -19.71
CA ASP A 167 -24.61 -0.28 -18.77
C ASP A 167 -24.69 -0.79 -17.32
N VAL A 168 -24.30 0.06 -16.38
CA VAL A 168 -24.38 -0.24 -14.95
C VAL A 168 -25.84 -0.44 -14.55
N GLU A 169 -26.11 -1.46 -13.73
CA GLU A 169 -27.43 -1.72 -13.15
C GLU A 169 -28.00 -0.45 -12.48
N GLU A 170 -29.24 -0.08 -12.84
CA GLU A 170 -29.91 1.10 -12.25
C GLU A 170 -30.17 0.88 -10.75
N GLU A 171 -30.58 -0.33 -10.37
CA GLU A 171 -30.84 -0.74 -8.99
C GLU A 171 -29.98 -1.95 -8.62
N ILE A 172 -29.24 -1.83 -7.53
CA ILE A 172 -28.44 -2.91 -6.96
C ILE A 172 -29.00 -3.21 -5.57
N GLU A 173 -29.62 -4.38 -5.43
CA GLU A 173 -30.14 -4.88 -4.16
C GLU A 173 -29.00 -5.40 -3.29
N VAL A 174 -28.97 -4.95 -2.02
CA VAL A 174 -27.95 -5.35 -1.06
C VAL A 174 -28.57 -5.81 0.26
N VAL A 175 -27.89 -6.74 0.93
CA VAL A 175 -28.21 -7.14 2.30
C VAL A 175 -27.03 -6.80 3.21
N THR A 176 -27.28 -6.20 4.37
CA THR A 176 -26.22 -5.75 5.28
C THR A 176 -25.66 -6.88 6.14
N TYR A 177 -24.37 -6.83 6.42
CA TYR A 177 -23.70 -7.67 7.42
C TYR A 177 -22.73 -6.82 8.25
N ILE A 178 -22.96 -6.74 9.56
CA ILE A 178 -22.08 -6.00 10.48
C ILE A 178 -20.84 -6.86 10.76
N ALA A 179 -19.69 -6.43 10.26
CA ALA A 179 -18.41 -7.12 10.48
C ALA A 179 -17.77 -6.78 11.82
N GLY A 180 -18.17 -5.67 12.46
CA GLY A 180 -17.63 -5.21 13.72
C GLY A 180 -18.18 -3.84 14.11
N VAL A 181 -18.01 -3.49 15.39
CA VAL A 181 -18.37 -2.17 15.95
C VAL A 181 -17.08 -1.39 16.24
N GLY A 182 -17.03 -0.13 15.83
CA GLY A 182 -15.82 0.70 15.85
C GLY A 182 -15.00 0.58 14.56
N ASP A 183 -13.79 1.13 14.56
CA ASP A 183 -12.91 1.12 13.39
C ASP A 183 -12.52 -0.34 13.03
N ILE A 184 -12.85 -0.77 11.81
CA ILE A 184 -12.44 -2.09 11.30
C ILE A 184 -11.11 -1.94 10.58
N SER A 185 -10.07 -2.56 11.14
CA SER A 185 -8.75 -2.59 10.51
C SER A 185 -8.70 -3.59 9.34
N THR A 186 -7.77 -3.38 8.41
CA THR A 186 -7.47 -4.37 7.38
C THR A 186 -6.91 -5.68 7.93
N ASP A 187 -6.45 -5.73 9.18
CA ASP A 187 -6.04 -6.98 9.83
C ASP A 187 -7.25 -7.88 10.15
N LEU A 188 -8.44 -7.34 10.45
CA LEU A 188 -9.66 -8.16 10.61
C LEU A 188 -10.04 -8.90 9.30
N LEU A 189 -9.80 -8.24 8.15
CA LEU A 189 -10.14 -8.78 6.84
C LEU A 189 -9.03 -9.68 6.26
N SER A 190 -7.78 -9.42 6.64
CA SER A 190 -6.58 -10.11 6.15
C SER A 190 -5.45 -9.96 7.18
N PRO A 191 -5.34 -10.85 8.17
CA PRO A 191 -4.36 -10.73 9.26
C PRO A 191 -2.91 -10.76 8.78
N GLY A 192 -2.03 -10.03 9.48
CA GLY A 192 -0.61 -9.95 9.14
C GLY A 192 0.14 -11.29 9.24
N ALA A 193 -0.26 -12.16 10.17
CA ALA A 193 0.32 -13.50 10.35
C ALA A 193 0.09 -14.42 9.13
N ASP A 194 -0.98 -14.15 8.36
CA ASP A 194 -1.37 -14.91 7.18
C ASP A 194 -0.84 -14.30 5.88
N ALA A 195 0.09 -13.32 5.95
CA ALA A 195 0.63 -12.66 4.77
C ALA A 195 1.26 -13.62 3.75
N HIS A 196 1.79 -14.75 4.22
CA HIS A 196 2.41 -15.79 3.40
C HIS A 196 1.44 -16.47 2.42
N SER A 197 0.14 -16.49 2.70
CA SER A 197 -0.87 -17.15 1.87
C SER A 197 -1.56 -16.21 0.88
N ARG A 198 -1.28 -14.91 0.91
CA ARG A 198 -1.99 -13.88 0.11
C ARG A 198 -2.05 -14.15 -1.39
N SER A 199 -1.06 -14.85 -1.95
CA SER A 199 -1.04 -15.22 -3.36
C SER A 199 -2.00 -16.37 -3.70
N ASP A 200 -2.35 -17.21 -2.73
CA ASP A 200 -3.41 -18.21 -2.83
C ASP A 200 -4.71 -17.60 -2.28
N ARG A 201 -5.47 -16.93 -3.16
CA ARG A 201 -6.65 -16.15 -2.76
C ARG A 201 -7.68 -16.97 -2.00
N GLU A 202 -7.88 -18.23 -2.38
CA GLU A 202 -8.84 -19.12 -1.73
C GLU A 202 -8.37 -19.50 -0.32
N LEU A 203 -7.13 -19.97 -0.18
CA LEU A 203 -6.54 -20.29 1.12
C LEU A 203 -6.52 -19.06 2.03
N HIS A 204 -6.10 -17.91 1.50
CA HIS A 204 -6.08 -16.66 2.25
C HIS A 204 -7.49 -16.19 2.61
N GLY A 205 -8.50 -16.48 1.80
CA GLY A 205 -9.90 -16.19 2.11
C GLY A 205 -10.35 -16.78 3.44
N GLN A 206 -9.78 -17.91 3.87
CA GLN A 206 -10.15 -18.59 5.13
C GLN A 206 -9.75 -17.80 6.40
N CYS A 207 -8.89 -16.78 6.30
CA CYS A 207 -8.50 -15.95 7.45
C CYS A 207 -9.40 -14.74 7.69
N MET A 208 -10.36 -14.45 6.80
CA MET A 208 -11.29 -13.33 6.97
C MET A 208 -12.03 -13.44 8.31
N PHE A 209 -12.21 -12.31 9.00
CA PHE A 209 -12.68 -12.25 10.40
C PHE A 209 -11.73 -12.91 11.41
N GLU A 210 -10.41 -12.79 11.20
CA GLU A 210 -9.38 -13.42 12.04
C GLU A 210 -9.61 -14.93 12.27
N HIS A 211 -10.01 -15.64 11.22
CA HIS A 211 -10.38 -17.07 11.24
C HIS A 211 -11.64 -17.41 12.05
N ASN A 212 -12.49 -16.43 12.39
CA ASN A 212 -13.77 -16.69 13.08
C ASN A 212 -14.74 -17.47 12.17
N LYS A 213 -14.87 -18.77 12.44
CA LYS A 213 -15.70 -19.71 11.66
C LYS A 213 -17.20 -19.49 11.85
N GLU A 214 -17.63 -18.95 12.98
CA GLU A 214 -19.03 -18.62 13.23
C GLU A 214 -19.45 -17.48 12.31
N MET A 215 -18.70 -16.37 12.31
CA MET A 215 -18.94 -15.24 11.41
C MET A 215 -18.86 -15.62 9.93
N GLN A 216 -17.89 -16.47 9.55
CA GLN A 216 -17.81 -16.98 8.17
C GLN A 216 -19.07 -17.77 7.78
N SER A 217 -19.58 -18.60 8.69
CA SER A 217 -20.78 -19.41 8.46
C SER A 217 -22.04 -18.55 8.42
N GLU A 218 -22.15 -17.55 9.29
CA GLU A 218 -23.25 -16.57 9.30
C GLU A 218 -23.30 -15.79 7.98
N LEU A 219 -22.15 -15.32 7.50
CA LEU A 219 -22.04 -14.60 6.22
C LEU A 219 -22.47 -15.48 5.04
N LEU A 220 -22.05 -16.75 5.00
CA LEU A 220 -22.43 -17.69 3.94
C LEU A 220 -23.93 -18.02 3.99
N ALA A 221 -24.48 -18.24 5.19
CA ALA A 221 -25.91 -18.47 5.38
C ALA A 221 -26.74 -17.26 4.92
N LEU A 222 -26.28 -16.04 5.20
CA LEU A 222 -26.94 -14.81 4.73
C LEU A 222 -26.95 -14.73 3.20
N LYS A 223 -25.84 -15.09 2.54
CA LYS A 223 -25.73 -15.11 1.08
C LYS A 223 -26.67 -16.16 0.46
N GLU A 224 -26.79 -17.33 1.09
CA GLU A 224 -27.72 -18.39 0.64
C GLU A 224 -29.19 -17.98 0.81
N GLN A 225 -29.51 -17.23 1.87
CA GLN A 225 -30.86 -16.69 2.09
C GLN A 225 -31.24 -15.57 1.10
N HIS A 226 -30.24 -14.88 0.53
CA HIS A 226 -30.44 -13.75 -0.38
C HIS A 226 -29.62 -13.91 -1.69
N PRO A 227 -29.89 -14.94 -2.51
CA PRO A 227 -29.09 -15.25 -3.70
C PRO A 227 -29.20 -14.19 -4.81
N ASP A 228 -30.23 -13.35 -4.76
CA ASP A 228 -30.50 -12.24 -5.68
C ASP A 228 -29.88 -10.91 -5.23
N LYS A 229 -29.20 -10.86 -4.07
CA LYS A 229 -28.66 -9.64 -3.48
C LYS A 229 -27.16 -9.74 -3.23
N ARG A 230 -26.48 -8.60 -3.25
CA ARG A 230 -25.06 -8.52 -2.85
C ARG A 230 -24.95 -8.29 -1.35
N VAL A 231 -23.94 -8.85 -0.71
CA VAL A 231 -23.70 -8.55 0.71
C VAL A 231 -22.91 -7.25 0.84
N MET A 232 -23.43 -6.31 1.64
CA MET A 232 -22.73 -5.09 2.06
C MET A 232 -22.08 -5.32 3.42
N LEU A 233 -20.74 -5.30 3.46
CA LEU A 233 -19.98 -5.46 4.69
C LEU A 233 -19.83 -4.12 5.42
N ILE A 234 -20.18 -4.04 6.71
CA ILE A 234 -20.30 -2.77 7.44
C ILE A 234 -19.40 -2.71 8.69
N ALA A 235 -18.70 -1.59 8.86
CA ALA A 235 -18.11 -1.14 10.12
C ALA A 235 -19.10 -0.21 10.83
N GLU A 236 -19.80 -0.72 11.85
CA GLU A 236 -20.85 0.04 12.54
C GLU A 236 -20.24 0.94 13.61
N LYS A 237 -20.67 2.21 13.68
CA LYS A 237 -20.06 3.24 14.56
C LYS A 237 -18.55 3.43 14.35
N GLY A 238 -18.04 3.12 13.17
CA GLY A 238 -16.62 3.28 12.87
C GLY A 238 -16.30 3.46 11.39
N THR A 239 -15.02 3.57 11.10
CA THR A 239 -14.46 3.67 9.75
C THR A 239 -14.04 2.28 9.26
N MET A 240 -14.43 1.94 8.03
CA MET A 240 -14.02 0.68 7.39
C MET A 240 -12.61 0.79 6.79
N GLY A 241 -11.76 -0.21 7.04
CA GLY A 241 -10.50 -0.43 6.33
C GLY A 241 -9.31 0.39 6.84
N VAL A 242 -9.25 0.73 8.13
CA VAL A 242 -8.12 1.47 8.71
C VAL A 242 -6.82 0.64 8.72
N GLY A 243 -5.67 1.31 8.71
CA GLY A 243 -4.34 0.67 8.83
C GLY A 243 -3.64 0.39 7.49
N SER A 244 -3.29 -0.87 7.22
CA SER A 244 -2.41 -1.27 6.12
C SER A 244 -3.07 -1.12 4.73
N SER A 245 -2.26 -0.84 3.70
CA SER A 245 -2.67 -0.76 2.29
C SER A 245 -2.84 -2.13 1.59
N ARG A 246 -2.87 -3.23 2.34
CA ARG A 246 -2.89 -4.59 1.78
C ARG A 246 -4.13 -4.84 0.93
N MET A 247 -3.94 -5.10 -0.36
CA MET A 247 -5.04 -5.40 -1.29
C MET A 247 -5.78 -6.69 -0.92
N SER A 248 -5.12 -7.62 -0.22
CA SER A 248 -5.72 -8.87 0.29
C SER A 248 -6.97 -8.65 1.13
N GLY A 249 -7.09 -7.53 1.85
CA GLY A 249 -8.31 -7.20 2.58
C GLY A 249 -9.51 -7.04 1.65
N VAL A 250 -9.37 -6.31 0.54
CA VAL A 250 -10.43 -6.16 -0.48
C VAL A 250 -10.61 -7.43 -1.29
N ASN A 251 -9.53 -8.15 -1.61
CA ASN A 251 -9.61 -9.43 -2.33
C ASN A 251 -10.42 -10.45 -1.53
N ASN A 252 -10.25 -10.54 -0.20
CA ASN A 252 -11.07 -11.39 0.66
C ASN A 252 -12.53 -10.95 0.63
N VAL A 253 -12.82 -9.66 0.78
CA VAL A 253 -14.20 -9.18 0.68
C VAL A 253 -14.81 -9.53 -0.68
N ALA A 254 -14.12 -9.26 -1.79
CA ALA A 254 -14.59 -9.60 -3.13
C ALA A 254 -14.78 -11.10 -3.34
N LEU A 255 -13.87 -11.94 -2.82
CA LEU A 255 -13.98 -13.39 -2.91
C LEU A 255 -15.26 -13.90 -2.24
N TRP A 256 -15.58 -13.38 -1.05
CA TRP A 256 -16.72 -13.85 -0.26
C TRP A 256 -18.05 -13.21 -0.68
N THR A 257 -18.07 -11.90 -0.97
CA THR A 257 -19.30 -11.12 -1.19
C THR A 257 -19.47 -10.60 -2.62
N GLY A 258 -18.41 -10.58 -3.42
CA GLY A 258 -18.41 -10.08 -4.79
C GLY A 258 -18.89 -11.08 -5.84
N VAL A 259 -18.70 -10.72 -7.11
CA VAL A 259 -19.14 -11.46 -8.29
C VAL A 259 -17.94 -12.09 -9.00
N PRO A 260 -18.01 -13.36 -9.46
CA PRO A 260 -16.93 -13.96 -10.25
C PRO A 260 -16.66 -13.18 -11.55
N PHE A 261 -15.40 -12.86 -11.82
CA PHE A 261 -15.02 -12.08 -13.00
C PHE A 261 -15.11 -12.87 -14.32
N SER A 262 -14.83 -14.16 -14.27
CA SER A 262 -14.89 -15.06 -15.41
C SER A 262 -15.16 -16.48 -14.95
N LYS A 263 -15.98 -17.24 -15.68
CA LYS A 263 -16.19 -18.67 -15.43
C LYS A 263 -14.95 -19.52 -15.74
N TYR A 264 -13.95 -18.97 -16.45
CA TYR A 264 -12.71 -19.65 -16.82
C TYR A 264 -11.50 -19.26 -15.96
N VAL A 265 -11.66 -18.26 -15.08
CA VAL A 265 -10.56 -17.76 -14.23
C VAL A 265 -10.97 -17.92 -12.76
N PRO A 266 -10.38 -18.88 -12.04
CA PRO A 266 -10.82 -19.23 -10.70
C PRO A 266 -10.39 -18.18 -9.65
N PHE A 267 -11.21 -18.00 -8.61
CA PHE A 267 -10.93 -17.17 -7.42
C PHE A 267 -10.58 -15.69 -7.68
N ILE A 268 -11.03 -15.14 -8.80
CA ILE A 268 -10.98 -13.71 -9.10
C ILE A 268 -12.39 -13.17 -9.16
N ASN A 269 -12.76 -12.41 -8.13
CA ASN A 269 -14.05 -11.75 -8.01
C ASN A 269 -13.88 -10.23 -8.02
N TYR A 270 -14.93 -9.52 -8.39
CA TYR A 270 -14.99 -8.07 -8.48
C TYR A 270 -16.29 -7.53 -7.86
N ALA A 271 -16.46 -6.21 -7.88
CA ALA A 271 -17.66 -5.51 -7.40
C ALA A 271 -18.06 -5.75 -5.92
N PRO A 272 -17.12 -5.75 -4.95
CA PRO A 272 -17.50 -5.79 -3.54
C PRO A 272 -18.30 -4.55 -3.12
N VAL A 273 -19.23 -4.70 -2.18
CA VAL A 273 -19.95 -3.58 -1.57
C VAL A 273 -19.57 -3.47 -0.09
N ILE A 274 -19.07 -2.31 0.32
CA ILE A 274 -18.65 -2.06 1.70
C ILE A 274 -19.18 -0.72 2.20
N ALA A 275 -19.30 -0.59 3.51
CA ALA A 275 -19.69 0.65 4.13
C ALA A 275 -19.08 0.85 5.52
N GLY A 276 -19.02 2.10 5.95
CA GLY A 276 -18.73 2.46 7.34
C GLY A 276 -19.64 3.58 7.79
N THR A 277 -20.02 3.57 9.06
CA THR A 277 -20.80 4.65 9.68
C THR A 277 -20.05 5.98 9.62
N ASN A 278 -18.74 5.94 9.92
CA ASN A 278 -17.85 7.10 9.93
C ASN A 278 -16.98 7.12 8.66
N GLY A 279 -17.50 6.60 7.55
CA GLY A 279 -16.81 6.53 6.27
C GLY A 279 -15.84 5.35 6.11
N ILE A 280 -14.97 5.47 5.11
CA ILE A 280 -14.02 4.44 4.68
C ILE A 280 -12.64 5.07 4.60
N ALA A 281 -11.61 4.36 5.06
CA ALA A 281 -10.23 4.85 4.97
C ALA A 281 -9.82 5.13 3.51
N PRO A 282 -9.13 6.24 3.20
CA PRO A 282 -8.91 6.67 1.81
C PRO A 282 -8.20 5.65 0.91
N ILE A 283 -7.20 4.93 1.42
CA ILE A 283 -6.49 3.90 0.64
C ILE A 283 -7.44 2.74 0.35
N PHE A 284 -8.15 2.24 1.37
CA PHE A 284 -9.09 1.15 1.24
C PHE A 284 -10.23 1.47 0.26
N LEU A 285 -10.76 2.69 0.29
CA LEU A 285 -11.76 3.16 -0.68
C LEU A 285 -11.23 3.18 -2.12
N THR A 286 -9.97 3.58 -2.31
CA THR A 286 -9.31 3.48 -3.63
C THR A 286 -9.24 2.02 -4.06
N THR A 287 -8.81 1.11 -3.19
CA THR A 287 -8.72 -0.34 -3.48
C THR A 287 -10.08 -0.95 -3.85
N VAL A 288 -11.15 -0.56 -3.16
CA VAL A 288 -12.52 -0.96 -3.50
C VAL A 288 -12.93 -0.41 -4.86
N SER A 289 -12.59 0.84 -5.16
CA SER A 289 -12.93 1.45 -6.45
C SER A 289 -12.19 0.80 -7.62
N VAL A 290 -10.91 0.41 -7.46
CA VAL A 290 -10.13 -0.23 -8.54
C VAL A 290 -10.63 -1.65 -8.87
N THR A 291 -11.30 -2.32 -7.92
CA THR A 291 -11.93 -3.64 -8.13
C THR A 291 -13.39 -3.53 -8.63
N GLY A 292 -13.82 -2.34 -9.06
CA GLY A 292 -15.19 -2.09 -9.52
C GLY A 292 -16.24 -2.12 -8.39
N GLY A 293 -15.80 -2.06 -7.13
CA GLY A 293 -16.64 -2.08 -5.95
C GLY A 293 -17.25 -0.72 -5.58
N ILE A 294 -18.20 -0.76 -4.64
CA ILE A 294 -18.92 0.41 -4.14
C ILE A 294 -18.61 0.57 -2.65
N GLY A 295 -18.07 1.74 -2.29
CA GLY A 295 -17.83 2.14 -0.91
C GLY A 295 -18.73 3.28 -0.47
N ILE A 296 -19.52 3.07 0.59
CA ILE A 296 -20.51 4.03 1.10
C ILE A 296 -20.14 4.54 2.49
N ASP A 297 -20.18 5.87 2.65
CA ASP A 297 -20.16 6.55 3.94
C ASP A 297 -21.62 6.74 4.41
N LEU A 298 -22.05 5.90 5.34
CA LEU A 298 -23.46 5.79 5.72
C LEU A 298 -23.94 7.03 6.47
N LYS A 299 -23.14 7.55 7.40
CA LYS A 299 -23.53 8.62 8.32
C LYS A 299 -24.89 8.35 8.98
N ASN A 300 -25.16 7.09 9.34
CA ASN A 300 -26.39 6.66 10.01
C ASN A 300 -26.43 7.10 11.49
N TRP A 301 -25.34 7.70 11.99
CA TRP A 301 -25.26 8.31 13.32
C TRP A 301 -24.93 9.80 13.20
N VAL A 302 -25.69 10.63 13.92
CA VAL A 302 -25.52 12.09 13.89
C VAL A 302 -25.33 12.65 15.30
N LYS A 303 -24.39 13.60 15.45
CA LYS A 303 -24.21 14.36 16.70
C LYS A 303 -25.47 15.18 16.98
N GLN A 304 -25.97 15.11 18.21
CA GLN A 304 -27.11 15.92 18.62
C GLN A 304 -26.66 17.36 18.92
N LYS A 305 -27.56 18.31 18.64
CA LYS A 305 -27.36 19.75 18.89
C LYS A 305 -28.45 20.27 19.82
N ASP A 306 -28.09 21.17 20.74
CA ASP A 306 -29.06 21.91 21.56
C ASP A 306 -29.74 23.03 20.75
N ALA A 307 -30.62 23.81 21.38
CA ALA A 307 -31.36 24.88 20.72
C ALA A 307 -30.44 26.03 20.26
N GLU A 308 -29.28 26.15 20.89
CA GLU A 308 -28.23 27.14 20.63
C GLU A 308 -27.22 26.68 19.56
N GLY A 309 -27.30 25.43 19.10
CA GLY A 309 -26.43 24.85 18.08
C GLY A 309 -25.14 24.22 18.61
N ASN A 310 -24.97 24.16 19.93
CA ASN A 310 -23.84 23.47 20.57
C ASN A 310 -24.06 21.96 20.52
N THR A 311 -22.97 21.21 20.47
CA THR A 311 -23.03 19.75 20.54
C THR A 311 -23.48 19.34 21.93
N ILE A 312 -24.52 18.51 22.02
CA ILE A 312 -24.92 17.90 23.29
C ILE A 312 -23.86 16.88 23.64
N VAL A 313 -23.27 17.01 24.82
CA VAL A 313 -22.23 16.13 25.34
C VAL A 313 -22.71 15.37 26.57
N ASP A 314 -22.12 14.21 26.84
CA ASP A 314 -22.33 13.44 28.07
C ASP A 314 -21.46 13.95 29.23
N GLU A 315 -21.43 13.20 30.35
CA GLU A 315 -20.71 13.57 31.58
C GLU A 315 -19.18 13.66 31.37
N ASP A 316 -18.65 12.96 30.37
CA ASP A 316 -17.23 12.96 30.01
C ASP A 316 -16.89 14.04 28.96
N GLY A 317 -17.88 14.84 28.55
CA GLY A 317 -17.72 15.88 27.54
C GLY A 317 -17.82 15.35 26.10
N GLU A 318 -18.37 14.15 25.89
CA GLU A 318 -18.39 13.47 24.61
C GLU A 318 -19.71 13.62 23.85
N PRO A 319 -19.69 13.84 22.52
CA PRO A 319 -20.91 14.04 21.74
C PRO A 319 -21.92 12.89 21.81
N ILE A 320 -23.16 13.20 22.20
CA ILE A 320 -24.26 12.23 22.17
C ILE A 320 -24.71 12.00 20.71
N LEU A 321 -24.71 10.74 20.27
CA LEU A 321 -25.09 10.34 18.91
C LEU A 321 -26.53 9.82 18.84
N LYS A 322 -27.25 10.15 17.75
CA LYS A 322 -28.58 9.60 17.40
C LYS A 322 -28.50 8.77 16.13
N GLN A 323 -29.04 7.55 16.16
CA GLN A 323 -29.20 6.73 14.96
C GLN A 323 -30.37 7.27 14.11
N THR A 324 -30.14 7.49 12.81
CA THR A 324 -31.14 8.02 11.87
C THR A 324 -31.84 6.91 11.08
N TYR A 325 -31.15 5.81 10.81
CA TYR A 325 -31.68 4.59 10.21
C TYR A 325 -30.83 3.37 10.62
N SER A 326 -31.45 2.19 10.67
CA SER A 326 -30.77 0.94 11.02
C SER A 326 -30.11 0.29 9.80
N VAL A 327 -28.95 -0.33 10.04
CA VAL A 327 -28.19 -1.17 9.11
C VAL A 327 -27.88 -2.54 9.71
N ASP A 328 -28.71 -3.00 10.67
CA ASP A 328 -28.56 -4.29 11.36
C ASP A 328 -28.40 -5.44 10.36
N THR A 329 -27.59 -6.45 10.69
CA THR A 329 -27.38 -7.62 9.82
C THR A 329 -28.71 -8.20 9.32
N GLY A 330 -28.82 -8.40 8.01
CA GLY A 330 -30.05 -8.84 7.34
C GLY A 330 -30.95 -7.70 6.84
N THR A 331 -30.58 -6.44 7.05
CA THR A 331 -31.33 -5.31 6.46
C THR A 331 -31.15 -5.28 4.95
N VAL A 332 -32.25 -5.26 4.21
CA VAL A 332 -32.25 -5.11 2.75
C VAL A 332 -32.29 -3.62 2.39
N LEU A 333 -31.40 -3.20 1.50
CA LEU A 333 -31.31 -1.84 0.99
C LEU A 333 -31.16 -1.86 -0.54
N THR A 334 -31.52 -0.76 -1.18
CA THR A 334 -31.35 -0.59 -2.64
C THR A 334 -30.39 0.56 -2.92
N ILE A 335 -29.32 0.29 -3.66
CA ILE A 335 -28.44 1.31 -4.23
C ILE A 335 -28.98 1.67 -5.60
N ASN A 336 -29.46 2.90 -5.77
CA ASN A 336 -29.87 3.39 -7.09
C ASN A 336 -28.73 4.20 -7.72
N THR A 337 -28.14 3.69 -8.81
CA THR A 337 -26.94 4.26 -9.43
C THR A 337 -27.23 5.53 -10.24
N LYS A 338 -28.49 5.72 -10.65
CA LYS A 338 -28.95 6.86 -11.45
C LYS A 338 -29.36 8.05 -10.61
N THR A 339 -30.19 7.85 -9.59
CA THR A 339 -30.55 8.89 -8.61
C THR A 339 -29.43 9.13 -7.61
N LYS A 340 -28.48 8.19 -7.50
CA LYS A 340 -27.33 8.21 -6.57
C LYS A 340 -27.77 8.25 -5.11
N LYS A 341 -28.80 7.46 -4.80
CA LYS A 341 -29.42 7.38 -3.47
C LYS A 341 -29.39 5.94 -2.94
N LEU A 342 -29.39 5.83 -1.62
CA LEU A 342 -29.62 4.59 -0.88
C LEU A 342 -31.07 4.59 -0.38
N TYR A 343 -31.79 3.49 -0.57
CA TYR A 343 -33.18 3.33 -0.16
C TYR A 343 -33.37 2.13 0.78
N LYS A 344 -34.44 2.19 1.57
CA LYS A 344 -35.03 1.06 2.28
C LYS A 344 -36.54 1.08 2.07
N ASP A 345 -37.11 0.00 1.56
CA ASP A 345 -38.55 -0.13 1.31
C ASP A 345 -39.14 1.05 0.49
N GLY A 346 -38.37 1.55 -0.49
CA GLY A 346 -38.74 2.71 -1.32
C GLY A 346 -38.55 4.09 -0.66
N VAL A 347 -38.12 4.15 0.60
CA VAL A 347 -37.82 5.40 1.32
C VAL A 347 -36.35 5.79 1.15
N GLU A 348 -36.09 7.01 0.68
CA GLU A 348 -34.71 7.54 0.58
C GLU A 348 -34.09 7.67 1.97
N LEU A 349 -32.94 7.03 2.16
CA LEU A 349 -32.16 7.12 3.38
C LEU A 349 -31.04 8.17 3.26
N LYS A 350 -30.30 8.15 2.15
CA LYS A 350 -29.04 8.90 2.04
C LYS A 350 -28.62 9.16 0.60
N ASP A 351 -28.01 10.32 0.38
CA ASP A 351 -27.24 10.62 -0.82
C ASP A 351 -25.89 9.91 -0.82
N ILE A 352 -25.60 9.18 -1.90
CA ILE A 352 -24.36 8.40 -2.09
C ILE A 352 -23.60 8.84 -3.35
N SER A 353 -23.80 10.07 -3.81
CA SER A 353 -23.18 10.59 -5.04
C SER A 353 -21.64 10.54 -5.04
N THR A 354 -21.01 10.61 -3.87
CA THR A 354 -19.56 10.46 -3.68
C THR A 354 -19.05 9.04 -3.96
N ALA A 355 -19.93 8.03 -3.83
CA ALA A 355 -19.65 6.65 -4.20
C ALA A 355 -19.82 6.40 -5.71
N LEU A 356 -20.51 7.30 -6.42
CA LEU A 356 -20.93 7.15 -7.82
C LEU A 356 -20.51 8.36 -8.67
N THR A 357 -19.27 8.80 -8.51
CA THR A 357 -18.67 9.83 -9.37
C THR A 357 -18.50 9.29 -10.80
N PRO A 358 -18.41 10.15 -11.84
CA PRO A 358 -18.26 9.67 -13.21
C PRO A 358 -17.11 8.65 -13.41
N PRO A 359 -15.89 8.86 -12.87
CA PRO A 359 -14.83 7.85 -12.95
C PRO A 359 -15.16 6.53 -12.24
N LYS A 360 -15.84 6.58 -11.09
CA LYS A 360 -16.26 5.36 -10.37
C LYS A 360 -17.30 4.57 -11.17
N MET A 361 -18.23 5.27 -11.84
CA MET A 361 -19.19 4.63 -12.75
C MET A 361 -18.51 3.95 -13.95
N GLU A 362 -17.43 4.54 -14.49
CA GLU A 362 -16.61 3.88 -15.51
C GLU A 362 -15.98 2.60 -14.97
N PHE A 363 -15.44 2.62 -13.75
CA PHE A 363 -14.83 1.44 -13.13
C PHE A 363 -15.86 0.34 -12.85
N ILE A 364 -17.06 0.70 -12.37
CA ILE A 364 -18.15 -0.25 -12.16
C ILE A 364 -18.56 -0.87 -13.51
N LYS A 365 -18.74 -0.06 -14.56
CA LYS A 365 -19.08 -0.54 -15.91
C LYS A 365 -18.02 -1.50 -16.47
N ALA A 366 -16.74 -1.18 -16.28
CA ALA A 366 -15.63 -1.98 -16.77
C ALA A 366 -15.27 -3.19 -15.88
N GLY A 367 -15.92 -3.34 -14.71
CA GLY A 367 -15.56 -4.36 -13.71
C GLY A 367 -14.22 -4.11 -13.02
N GLY A 368 -13.68 -2.89 -13.08
CA GLY A 368 -12.41 -2.49 -12.49
C GLY A 368 -11.79 -1.26 -13.16
N SER A 369 -10.77 -0.67 -12.53
CA SER A 369 -10.12 0.54 -13.06
C SER A 369 -9.13 0.25 -14.19
N TYR A 370 -8.50 -0.92 -14.20
CA TYR A 370 -7.37 -1.21 -15.09
C TYR A 370 -7.77 -1.09 -16.57
N ALA A 371 -8.91 -1.67 -16.94
CA ALA A 371 -9.41 -1.61 -18.30
C ALA A 371 -9.74 -0.18 -18.75
N VAL A 372 -10.20 0.67 -17.84
CA VAL A 372 -10.46 2.10 -18.11
C VAL A 372 -9.16 2.87 -18.29
N VAL A 373 -8.16 2.65 -17.43
CA VAL A 373 -6.86 3.33 -17.51
C VAL A 373 -6.13 2.98 -18.80
N PHE A 374 -5.97 1.68 -19.08
CA PHE A 374 -5.36 1.20 -20.32
C PHE A 374 -6.18 1.59 -21.55
N GLY A 375 -7.51 1.52 -21.46
CA GLY A 375 -8.41 1.93 -22.52
C GLY A 375 -8.24 3.40 -22.93
N LYS A 376 -8.10 4.32 -21.96
CA LYS A 376 -7.81 5.74 -22.20
C LYS A 376 -6.46 5.94 -22.90
N LYS A 377 -5.41 5.21 -22.46
CA LYS A 377 -4.08 5.23 -23.10
C LYS A 377 -4.16 4.75 -24.55
N LEU A 378 -4.82 3.62 -24.78
CA LEU A 378 -4.97 3.00 -26.10
C LEU A 378 -5.80 3.86 -27.06
N GLN A 379 -6.89 4.48 -26.58
CA GLN A 379 -7.69 5.42 -27.38
C GLN A 379 -6.85 6.61 -27.83
N THR A 380 -6.09 7.21 -26.90
CA THR A 380 -5.22 8.37 -27.19
C THR A 380 -4.18 8.01 -28.25
N LEU A 381 -3.56 6.84 -28.12
CA LEU A 381 -2.56 6.35 -29.06
C LEU A 381 -3.16 6.07 -30.45
N ALA A 382 -4.30 5.40 -30.52
CA ALA A 382 -4.97 5.09 -31.78
C ALA A 382 -5.36 6.37 -32.54
N CYS A 383 -5.91 7.37 -31.84
CA CYS A 383 -6.24 8.67 -32.45
C CYS A 383 -5.00 9.38 -32.98
N LYS A 384 -3.88 9.34 -32.24
CA LYS A 384 -2.60 9.89 -32.67
C LYS A 384 -2.08 9.21 -33.94
N ILE A 385 -2.13 7.88 -34.02
CA ILE A 385 -1.68 7.12 -35.20
C ILE A 385 -2.57 7.44 -36.41
N LEU A 386 -3.88 7.56 -36.21
CA LEU A 386 -4.85 7.88 -37.26
C LEU A 386 -4.85 9.36 -37.66
N GLY A 387 -4.24 10.25 -36.87
CA GLY A 387 -4.24 11.70 -37.10
C GLY A 387 -5.60 12.36 -36.92
N ILE A 388 -6.40 11.87 -35.96
CA ILE A 388 -7.75 12.41 -35.66
C ILE A 388 -7.83 12.95 -34.23
N ASP A 389 -8.81 13.82 -33.99
CA ASP A 389 -9.14 14.28 -32.65
C ASP A 389 -9.71 13.14 -31.79
N ILE A 390 -9.42 13.17 -30.50
CA ILE A 390 -9.86 12.14 -29.55
C ILE A 390 -11.37 12.28 -29.31
N PRO A 391 -12.19 11.26 -29.66
CA PRO A 391 -13.63 11.30 -29.37
C PRO A 391 -13.89 11.28 -27.86
N GLN A 392 -14.85 12.09 -27.41
CA GLN A 392 -15.27 12.10 -26.01
C GLN A 392 -16.09 10.84 -25.69
N VAL A 393 -15.42 9.78 -25.24
CA VAL A 393 -16.05 8.52 -24.78
C VAL A 393 -16.13 8.46 -23.26
N TYR A 394 -15.03 8.76 -22.60
CA TYR A 394 -14.94 8.78 -21.14
C TYR A 394 -15.44 10.11 -20.58
N ALA A 395 -15.79 10.13 -19.31
CA ALA A 395 -16.11 11.35 -18.58
C ALA A 395 -14.90 12.29 -18.55
N ALA A 396 -15.15 13.58 -18.79
CA ALA A 396 -14.14 14.60 -18.65
C ALA A 396 -13.62 14.66 -17.21
N SER A 397 -12.31 14.84 -17.05
CA SER A 397 -11.71 15.08 -15.74
C SER A 397 -12.26 16.38 -15.16
N LYS A 398 -12.65 16.35 -13.88
CA LYS A 398 -12.97 17.58 -13.15
C LYS A 398 -11.69 18.39 -13.01
N GLU A 399 -11.68 19.60 -13.54
CA GLU A 399 -10.55 20.53 -13.42
C GLU A 399 -10.99 21.80 -12.71
N VAL A 400 -10.38 22.08 -11.56
CA VAL A 400 -10.59 23.28 -10.75
C VAL A 400 -9.43 24.24 -11.02
N SER A 401 -9.76 25.48 -11.38
CA SER A 401 -8.77 26.56 -11.59
C SER A 401 -9.34 27.83 -10.96
N ILE A 402 -8.55 28.50 -10.13
CA ILE A 402 -8.94 29.71 -9.40
C ILE A 402 -7.98 30.84 -9.79
N GLU A 403 -8.51 31.87 -10.45
CA GLU A 403 -7.72 33.01 -10.91
C GLU A 403 -7.13 33.80 -9.73
N GLY A 404 -5.85 34.18 -9.82
CA GLY A 404 -5.15 34.97 -8.79
C GLY A 404 -4.75 34.21 -7.52
N GLN A 405 -5.10 32.93 -7.38
CA GLN A 405 -4.69 32.08 -6.26
C GLN A 405 -3.36 31.38 -6.53
N GLY A 406 -2.41 31.51 -5.61
CA GLY A 406 -1.14 30.78 -5.66
C GLY A 406 -1.29 29.29 -5.38
N LEU A 407 -0.21 28.54 -5.60
CA LEU A 407 -0.19 27.09 -5.44
C LEU A 407 0.53 26.67 -4.16
N THR A 408 -0.08 25.73 -3.44
CA THR A 408 0.60 24.92 -2.42
C THR A 408 1.76 24.14 -3.07
N ALA A 409 2.69 23.61 -2.26
CA ALA A 409 3.81 22.85 -2.80
C ALA A 409 3.32 21.62 -3.58
N VAL A 410 2.29 20.94 -3.07
CA VAL A 410 1.67 19.79 -3.74
C VAL A 410 1.01 20.19 -5.05
N GLU A 411 0.22 21.27 -5.09
CA GLU A 411 -0.39 21.72 -6.35
C GLU A 411 0.68 22.03 -7.40
N LYS A 412 1.83 22.60 -7.02
CA LYS A 412 2.96 22.80 -7.95
C LYS A 412 3.51 21.49 -8.50
N ILE A 413 3.70 20.48 -7.64
CA ILE A 413 4.14 19.15 -8.09
C ILE A 413 3.12 18.54 -9.06
N PHE A 414 1.83 18.59 -8.74
CA PHE A 414 0.80 18.03 -9.61
C PHE A 414 0.71 18.75 -10.95
N ASN A 415 0.77 20.09 -10.97
CA ASN A 415 0.77 20.84 -12.24
C ASN A 415 2.00 20.53 -13.09
N LYS A 416 3.17 20.33 -12.49
CA LYS A 416 4.40 19.96 -13.22
C LYS A 416 4.27 18.59 -13.87
N ASN A 417 3.71 17.61 -13.16
CA ASN A 417 3.67 16.21 -13.59
C ASN A 417 2.32 15.81 -14.23
N ALA A 418 1.41 16.75 -14.48
CA ALA A 418 0.09 16.48 -15.03
C ALA A 418 0.15 16.09 -16.52
N VAL A 419 -0.63 15.07 -16.89
CA VAL A 419 -0.73 14.55 -18.27
C VAL A 419 -2.16 14.67 -18.77
N GLY A 420 -2.34 15.16 -20.00
CA GLY A 420 -3.64 15.18 -20.67
C GLY A 420 -4.63 16.19 -20.09
N THR A 421 -4.15 17.24 -19.42
CA THR A 421 -4.97 18.34 -18.87
C THR A 421 -5.16 19.46 -19.89
N THR A 422 -6.14 20.32 -19.66
CA THR A 422 -6.40 21.49 -20.52
C THR A 422 -5.14 22.35 -20.64
N PRO A 423 -4.58 22.55 -21.85
CA PRO A 423 -3.37 23.34 -22.04
C PRO A 423 -3.48 24.75 -21.47
N GLY A 424 -2.46 25.18 -20.71
CA GLY A 424 -2.37 26.54 -20.14
C GLY A 424 -3.21 26.78 -18.89
N LYS A 425 -3.95 25.79 -18.39
CA LYS A 425 -4.77 25.92 -17.19
C LYS A 425 -4.02 25.46 -15.94
N THR A 426 -4.00 26.30 -14.91
CA THR A 426 -3.47 25.95 -13.59
C THR A 426 -4.51 25.16 -12.81
N LEU A 427 -4.12 24.02 -12.27
CA LEU A 427 -5.01 23.13 -11.52
C LEU A 427 -4.83 23.32 -10.01
N HIS A 428 -5.95 23.45 -9.31
CA HIS A 428 -6.01 23.54 -7.84
C HIS A 428 -6.60 22.27 -7.23
N ALA A 429 -6.53 22.18 -5.90
CA ALA A 429 -7.14 21.11 -5.11
C ALA A 429 -8.58 20.81 -5.55
N GLY A 430 -8.92 19.51 -5.60
CA GLY A 430 -10.20 19.01 -6.09
C GLY A 430 -10.26 18.74 -7.60
N SER A 431 -9.19 19.04 -8.35
CA SER A 431 -9.01 18.59 -9.74
C SER A 431 -8.66 17.11 -9.79
N ASN A 432 -9.26 16.33 -10.69
CA ASN A 432 -8.87 14.96 -10.99
C ASN A 432 -7.75 14.97 -12.02
N VAL A 433 -6.56 14.51 -11.64
CA VAL A 433 -5.36 14.58 -12.48
C VAL A 433 -4.80 13.19 -12.69
N ARG A 434 -4.36 12.93 -13.93
CA ARG A 434 -3.42 11.84 -14.23
C ARG A 434 -2.04 12.44 -14.18
N ALA A 435 -1.19 11.96 -13.28
CA ALA A 435 0.15 12.51 -13.06
C ALA A 435 1.21 11.44 -13.29
N GLU A 436 2.34 11.83 -13.86
CA GLU A 436 3.54 10.99 -13.97
C GLU A 436 4.05 10.64 -12.57
N VAL A 437 4.53 9.40 -12.43
CA VAL A 437 5.11 8.87 -11.19
C VAL A 437 6.60 8.64 -11.41
N ASN A 438 7.42 9.22 -10.54
CA ASN A 438 8.87 9.19 -10.67
C ASN A 438 9.50 7.99 -9.97
N ILE A 439 9.08 7.72 -8.72
CA ILE A 439 9.65 6.64 -7.91
C ILE A 439 8.54 5.71 -7.44
N VAL A 440 8.79 4.40 -7.53
CA VAL A 440 7.85 3.38 -7.06
C VAL A 440 8.47 2.42 -6.03
N GLY A 441 7.77 2.21 -4.91
CA GLY A 441 8.20 1.29 -3.86
C GLY A 441 7.33 0.05 -3.72
N SER A 442 7.95 -1.10 -3.52
CA SER A 442 7.28 -2.37 -3.21
C SER A 442 8.01 -3.11 -2.07
N GLN A 443 7.24 -3.71 -1.16
CA GLN A 443 7.78 -4.50 -0.03
C GLN A 443 7.34 -5.95 -0.13
N ASP A 444 7.93 -6.85 0.64
CA ASP A 444 7.85 -8.29 0.47
C ASP A 444 6.52 -8.95 0.87
N THR A 445 5.70 -8.29 1.70
CA THR A 445 4.37 -8.78 2.08
C THR A 445 3.25 -8.27 1.16
N THR A 446 3.47 -7.17 0.44
CA THR A 446 2.55 -6.65 -0.60
C THR A 446 3.05 -6.95 -2.01
N GLY A 447 4.34 -7.20 -2.18
CA GLY A 447 5.01 -7.40 -3.47
C GLY A 447 4.52 -8.63 -4.21
N LEU A 448 4.20 -9.72 -3.49
CA LEU A 448 3.56 -10.90 -4.11
C LEU A 448 2.19 -10.56 -4.70
N MET A 449 1.42 -9.68 -4.07
CA MET A 449 0.16 -9.22 -4.63
C MET A 449 0.42 -8.25 -5.79
N THR A 450 1.38 -7.34 -5.66
CA THR A 450 1.77 -6.43 -6.74
C THR A 450 2.22 -7.20 -7.98
N SER A 451 2.98 -8.29 -7.84
CA SER A 451 3.35 -9.15 -8.97
C SER A 451 2.13 -9.82 -9.60
N GLN A 452 1.16 -10.27 -8.80
CA GLN A 452 -0.09 -10.82 -9.33
C GLN A 452 -0.91 -9.78 -10.07
N GLU A 453 -0.99 -8.55 -9.57
CA GLU A 453 -1.69 -7.47 -10.27
C GLU A 453 -0.98 -7.10 -11.58
N LEU A 454 0.36 -7.07 -11.60
CA LEU A 454 1.15 -6.91 -12.83
C LEU A 454 0.91 -8.07 -13.81
N GLU A 455 0.89 -9.31 -13.34
CA GLU A 455 0.56 -10.50 -14.14
C GLU A 455 -0.84 -10.37 -14.74
N MET A 456 -1.83 -9.97 -13.95
CA MET A 456 -3.22 -9.79 -14.40
C MET A 456 -3.42 -8.64 -15.39
N MET A 457 -2.61 -7.58 -15.29
CA MET A 457 -2.52 -6.50 -16.30
C MET A 457 -1.70 -6.92 -17.52
N ALA A 458 -1.14 -8.13 -17.51
CA ALA A 458 -0.22 -8.63 -18.50
C ALA A 458 1.05 -7.77 -18.70
N ALA A 459 1.50 -7.10 -17.64
CA ALA A 459 2.69 -6.26 -17.67
C ALA A 459 3.96 -7.12 -17.58
N THR A 460 4.92 -6.87 -18.47
CA THR A 460 6.21 -7.58 -18.50
C THR A 460 7.41 -6.70 -18.16
N VAL A 461 7.30 -5.39 -18.36
CA VAL A 461 8.39 -4.43 -18.15
C VAL A 461 7.88 -3.17 -17.48
N ILE A 462 8.73 -2.58 -16.64
CA ILE A 462 8.50 -1.27 -16.04
C ILE A 462 8.43 -0.16 -17.10
N SER A 463 7.48 0.77 -16.92
CA SER A 463 7.31 1.95 -17.76
C SER A 463 8.61 2.78 -17.80
N PRO A 464 9.03 3.27 -18.97
CA PRO A 464 10.22 4.12 -19.11
C PRO A 464 10.05 5.52 -18.50
N ILE A 465 8.84 5.90 -18.08
CA ILE A 465 8.57 7.18 -17.40
C ILE A 465 9.06 7.15 -15.94
N VAL A 466 9.10 5.97 -15.31
CA VAL A 466 9.52 5.81 -13.93
C VAL A 466 11.05 5.94 -13.85
N ASP A 467 11.54 6.91 -13.07
CA ASP A 467 12.97 7.16 -12.87
C ASP A 467 13.65 6.01 -12.12
N GLY A 468 12.95 5.38 -11.18
CA GLY A 468 13.46 4.24 -10.43
C GLY A 468 12.41 3.55 -9.56
N ALA A 469 12.62 2.26 -9.28
CA ALA A 469 11.73 1.51 -8.42
C ALA A 469 12.48 0.45 -7.62
N TYR A 470 12.00 0.17 -6.39
CA TYR A 470 12.68 -0.71 -5.45
C TYR A 470 11.75 -1.75 -4.82
N GLN A 471 12.18 -3.01 -4.83
CA GLN A 471 11.55 -4.12 -4.10
C GLN A 471 12.41 -4.52 -2.89
N SER A 472 11.89 -4.32 -1.69
CA SER A 472 12.55 -4.69 -0.43
C SER A 472 12.19 -6.11 0.06
N GLY A 473 12.98 -6.63 1.01
CA GLY A 473 12.77 -7.89 1.72
C GLY A 473 12.67 -7.73 3.24
N CYS A 474 12.08 -6.63 3.72
CA CYS A 474 12.23 -6.17 5.09
C CYS A 474 11.21 -6.70 6.11
N HIS A 475 10.02 -7.09 5.69
CA HIS A 475 8.95 -7.53 6.59
C HIS A 475 9.02 -9.03 6.92
N THR A 476 9.76 -9.81 6.13
CA THR A 476 10.05 -11.23 6.35
C THR A 476 11.51 -11.46 6.76
N ALA A 477 12.22 -10.38 7.10
CA ALA A 477 13.66 -10.40 7.38
C ALA A 477 14.04 -11.17 8.65
N SER A 478 13.23 -11.05 9.71
CA SER A 478 13.55 -11.57 11.04
C SER A 478 13.64 -13.10 11.06
N VAL A 479 12.72 -13.76 10.35
CA VAL A 479 12.61 -15.21 10.32
C VAL A 479 12.68 -15.71 8.87
N TRP A 480 13.70 -16.51 8.56
CA TRP A 480 13.87 -17.15 7.27
C TRP A 480 13.28 -18.58 7.29
N ASP A 481 11.96 -18.65 7.46
CA ASP A 481 11.20 -19.90 7.45
C ASP A 481 10.99 -20.46 6.04
N ASP A 482 10.38 -21.64 5.93
CA ASP A 482 10.18 -22.31 4.64
C ASP A 482 9.24 -21.54 3.72
N LYS A 483 8.30 -20.77 4.30
CA LYS A 483 7.40 -19.88 3.55
C LYS A 483 8.17 -18.73 2.91
N SER A 484 9.05 -18.08 3.67
CA SER A 484 9.92 -17.01 3.17
C SER A 484 10.90 -17.54 2.13
N LYS A 485 11.50 -18.72 2.34
CA LYS A 485 12.39 -19.38 1.37
C LYS A 485 11.71 -19.67 0.03
N ALA A 486 10.43 -20.04 0.05
CA ALA A 486 9.66 -20.30 -1.16
C ALA A 486 9.25 -19.01 -1.89
N ASN A 487 8.74 -18.02 -1.15
CA ASN A 487 8.08 -16.85 -1.72
C ASN A 487 9.06 -15.72 -2.10
N ILE A 488 10.06 -15.43 -1.27
CA ILE A 488 10.90 -14.23 -1.44
C ILE A 488 11.82 -14.33 -2.66
N PRO A 489 12.53 -15.46 -2.92
CA PRO A 489 13.32 -15.57 -4.14
C PRO A 489 12.47 -15.46 -5.42
N ARG A 490 11.26 -16.05 -5.43
CA ARG A 490 10.31 -15.93 -6.55
C ARG A 490 9.91 -14.47 -6.80
N LEU A 491 9.52 -13.76 -5.74
CA LEU A 491 9.19 -12.33 -5.81
C LEU A 491 10.35 -11.49 -6.35
N MET A 492 11.55 -11.71 -5.80
CA MET A 492 12.74 -10.94 -6.18
C MET A 492 13.15 -11.20 -7.63
N SER A 493 13.02 -12.44 -8.12
CA SER A 493 13.22 -12.76 -9.54
C SER A 493 12.22 -12.00 -10.40
N PHE A 494 10.92 -12.14 -10.11
CA PHE A 494 9.88 -11.48 -10.90
C PHE A 494 10.09 -9.96 -10.96
N MET A 495 10.32 -9.30 -9.82
CA MET A 495 10.47 -7.85 -9.76
C MET A 495 11.76 -7.38 -10.45
N ASN A 496 12.85 -8.16 -10.39
CA ASN A 496 14.07 -7.84 -11.10
C ASN A 496 13.92 -8.00 -12.62
N ASP A 497 13.28 -9.08 -13.06
CA ASP A 497 12.99 -9.35 -14.48
C ASP A 497 12.08 -8.25 -15.06
N PHE A 498 11.11 -7.77 -14.26
CA PHE A 498 10.25 -6.64 -14.62
C PHE A 498 11.01 -5.31 -14.72
N GLY A 499 12.12 -5.15 -14.00
CA GLY A 499 13.05 -4.02 -14.11
C GLY A 499 13.30 -3.23 -12.83
N LEU A 500 12.82 -3.69 -11.67
CA LEU A 500 13.08 -3.03 -10.38
C LEU A 500 14.50 -3.32 -9.88
N ILE A 501 15.02 -2.39 -9.08
CA ILE A 501 16.14 -2.69 -8.18
C ILE A 501 15.59 -3.56 -7.03
N THR A 502 16.27 -4.62 -6.68
CA THR A 502 15.80 -5.59 -5.69
C THR A 502 16.75 -5.66 -4.50
N GLY A 503 16.22 -5.90 -3.30
CA GLY A 503 17.03 -6.11 -2.09
C GLY A 503 17.82 -7.42 -2.11
N ARG A 504 17.46 -8.36 -3.00
CA ARG A 504 18.13 -9.64 -3.16
C ARG A 504 18.32 -9.94 -4.64
N ASP A 505 19.55 -10.28 -5.01
CA ASP A 505 19.85 -10.68 -6.38
C ASP A 505 19.25 -12.06 -6.67
N PRO A 506 18.47 -12.22 -7.75
CA PRO A 506 17.94 -13.53 -8.14
C PRO A 506 19.05 -14.56 -8.45
N LYS A 507 20.25 -14.09 -8.81
CA LYS A 507 21.41 -14.92 -9.18
C LYS A 507 22.48 -14.98 -8.08
N GLY A 508 22.22 -14.40 -6.90
CA GLY A 508 23.12 -14.42 -5.75
C GLY A 508 24.42 -13.61 -5.90
N LYS A 509 24.47 -12.62 -6.79
CA LYS A 509 25.67 -11.79 -7.04
C LYS A 509 26.02 -10.84 -5.91
N TYR A 510 25.03 -10.39 -5.14
CA TYR A 510 25.23 -9.53 -3.99
C TYR A 510 24.49 -10.06 -2.77
N PHE A 511 24.97 -9.64 -1.61
CA PHE A 511 24.43 -10.04 -0.32
C PHE A 511 22.96 -9.57 -0.17
N PRO A 512 22.03 -10.43 0.30
CA PRO A 512 20.63 -10.05 0.48
C PRO A 512 20.46 -8.92 1.52
N MET A 513 20.07 -7.75 1.06
CA MET A 513 19.71 -6.60 1.87
C MET A 513 18.25 -6.73 2.32
N THR A 514 18.03 -6.70 3.64
CA THR A 514 16.70 -6.72 4.27
C THR A 514 16.29 -5.35 4.81
N ASP A 515 16.89 -4.31 4.23
CA ASP A 515 16.70 -2.91 4.60
C ASP A 515 15.23 -2.50 4.57
N VAL A 516 14.79 -1.80 5.61
CA VAL A 516 13.45 -1.22 5.71
C VAL A 516 13.20 -0.35 4.48
N ILE A 517 12.16 -0.72 3.71
CA ILE A 517 11.82 -0.12 2.41
C ILE A 517 11.92 1.39 2.40
N HIS A 518 11.38 2.05 3.43
CA HIS A 518 11.26 3.50 3.45
C HIS A 518 12.59 4.23 3.58
N LYS A 519 13.61 3.61 4.19
CA LYS A 519 14.95 4.21 4.22
C LYS A 519 15.56 4.21 2.83
N VAL A 520 15.48 3.09 2.12
CA VAL A 520 15.97 2.99 0.74
C VAL A 520 15.16 3.89 -0.20
N LEU A 521 13.82 3.93 -0.06
CA LEU A 521 12.98 4.84 -0.84
C LEU A 521 13.33 6.30 -0.61
N ASN A 522 13.61 6.69 0.64
CA ASN A 522 14.00 8.06 0.94
C ASN A 522 15.34 8.39 0.29
N ASP A 523 16.28 7.44 0.22
CA ASP A 523 17.56 7.63 -0.47
C ASP A 523 17.36 7.76 -2.00
N ILE A 524 16.60 6.86 -2.64
CA ILE A 524 16.42 6.91 -4.12
C ILE A 524 15.49 8.02 -4.60
N THR A 525 14.75 8.67 -3.69
CA THR A 525 13.92 9.84 -4.01
C THR A 525 14.77 11.10 -4.11
N VAL A 526 15.38 11.33 -5.27
CA VAL A 526 16.39 12.40 -5.45
C VAL A 526 15.82 13.73 -5.99
N GLY A 527 14.50 13.88 -6.08
CA GLY A 527 13.83 15.11 -6.50
C GLY A 527 12.80 15.60 -5.49
N ASP A 528 12.85 16.88 -5.13
CA ASP A 528 11.82 17.58 -4.34
C ASP A 528 10.56 17.93 -5.15
N TRP A 529 10.54 17.64 -6.45
CA TRP A 529 9.40 17.83 -7.36
C TRP A 529 8.77 16.51 -7.85
N ASP A 530 9.18 15.41 -7.25
CA ASP A 530 8.82 14.06 -7.69
C ASP A 530 7.53 13.59 -7.00
N ILE A 531 6.77 12.75 -7.70
CA ILE A 531 5.66 11.98 -7.13
C ILE A 531 6.14 10.55 -6.87
N ILE A 532 5.90 10.08 -5.65
CA ILE A 532 6.32 8.75 -5.19
C ILE A 532 5.07 7.94 -4.85
N ILE A 533 4.97 6.73 -5.39
CA ILE A 533 3.90 5.77 -5.07
C ILE A 533 4.54 4.55 -4.41
N GLY A 534 3.96 4.02 -3.34
CA GLY A 534 4.49 2.80 -2.73
C GLY A 534 3.43 1.88 -2.15
N GLY A 535 3.67 0.58 -2.28
CA GLY A 535 2.84 -0.52 -1.77
C GLY A 535 2.89 -0.69 -0.27
N ASP A 536 3.00 0.43 0.46
CA ASP A 536 2.98 0.50 1.92
C ASP A 536 2.41 1.85 2.36
N SER A 537 1.57 1.86 3.39
CA SER A 537 0.93 3.06 3.94
C SER A 537 1.92 4.12 4.44
N HIS A 538 3.11 3.71 4.86
CA HIS A 538 4.20 4.55 5.35
C HIS A 538 5.12 5.07 4.23
N THR A 539 4.69 4.94 2.96
CA THR A 539 5.33 5.64 1.85
C THR A 539 5.08 7.14 1.96
N ARG A 540 5.93 7.81 2.75
CA ARG A 540 5.81 9.21 3.18
C ARG A 540 7.16 9.95 3.08
N MET A 541 7.86 9.74 1.97
CA MET A 541 9.22 10.26 1.77
C MET A 541 9.28 11.76 2.05
N SER A 542 10.39 12.22 2.63
CA SER A 542 10.55 13.63 3.02
C SER A 542 11.08 14.51 1.88
N LYS A 543 11.27 13.92 0.69
CA LYS A 543 11.59 14.60 -0.56
C LYS A 543 10.46 14.31 -1.56
N GLY A 544 9.95 15.35 -2.22
CA GLY A 544 8.77 15.23 -3.08
C GLY A 544 7.48 14.96 -2.29
N VAL A 545 6.45 14.46 -2.96
CA VAL A 545 5.19 14.06 -2.32
C VAL A 545 4.97 12.56 -2.52
N ALA A 546 4.77 11.85 -1.42
CA ALA A 546 4.72 10.39 -1.40
C ALA A 546 3.37 9.87 -0.92
N PHE A 547 2.80 8.94 -1.69
CA PHE A 547 1.51 8.33 -1.42
C PHE A 547 1.68 6.83 -1.17
N GLY A 548 1.22 6.39 0.00
CA GLY A 548 0.93 4.99 0.24
C GLY A 548 -0.28 4.55 -0.60
N ALA A 549 -0.13 3.42 -1.28
CA ALA A 549 -1.12 2.90 -2.21
C ALA A 549 -1.26 1.38 -2.08
N ASP A 550 -2.35 0.86 -2.64
CA ASP A 550 -2.59 -0.58 -2.76
C ASP A 550 -1.77 -1.20 -3.90
N SER A 551 -1.63 -2.52 -3.89
CA SER A 551 -0.88 -3.28 -4.89
C SER A 551 -1.36 -3.04 -6.33
N GLY A 552 -2.65 -2.78 -6.55
CA GLY A 552 -3.20 -2.48 -7.87
C GLY A 552 -2.78 -1.12 -8.39
N THR A 553 -2.87 -0.09 -7.55
CA THR A 553 -2.38 1.25 -7.88
C THR A 553 -0.86 1.27 -8.09
N VAL A 554 -0.10 0.50 -7.30
CA VAL A 554 1.36 0.35 -7.48
C VAL A 554 1.68 -0.35 -8.79
N ALA A 555 0.96 -1.44 -9.12
CA ALA A 555 1.11 -2.14 -10.38
C ALA A 555 0.78 -1.23 -11.58
N LEU A 556 -0.27 -0.41 -11.50
CA LEU A 556 -0.56 0.61 -12.51
C LEU A 556 0.60 1.61 -12.66
N ALA A 557 1.11 2.17 -11.56
CA ALA A 557 2.23 3.11 -11.60
C ALA A 557 3.49 2.48 -12.22
N LEU A 558 3.77 1.21 -11.91
CA LEU A 558 4.88 0.46 -12.52
C LEU A 558 4.67 0.20 -14.02
N ALA A 559 3.45 -0.19 -14.42
CA ALA A 559 3.14 -0.59 -15.79
C ALA A 559 2.94 0.61 -16.74
N THR A 560 2.41 1.73 -16.25
CA THR A 560 2.10 2.90 -17.08
C THR A 560 3.04 4.08 -16.82
N GLY A 561 3.64 4.17 -15.64
CA GLY A 561 4.40 5.36 -15.20
C GLY A 561 3.51 6.50 -14.75
N GLU A 562 2.21 6.26 -14.57
CA GLU A 562 1.23 7.29 -14.25
C GLU A 562 0.27 6.81 -13.14
N ALA A 563 -0.25 7.75 -12.36
CA ALA A 563 -1.31 7.50 -11.40
C ALA A 563 -2.44 8.53 -11.56
N THR A 564 -3.69 8.07 -11.47
CA THR A 564 -4.87 8.94 -11.52
C THR A 564 -5.38 9.19 -10.10
N MET A 565 -5.38 10.45 -9.67
CA MET A 565 -5.88 10.83 -8.36
C MET A 565 -6.33 12.30 -8.33
N PRO A 566 -7.28 12.67 -7.45
CA PRO A 566 -7.54 14.07 -7.20
C PRO A 566 -6.34 14.75 -6.56
N ILE A 567 -6.05 16.00 -6.93
CA ILE A 567 -5.16 16.87 -6.16
C ILE A 567 -5.83 17.09 -4.80
N PRO A 568 -5.26 16.58 -3.70
CA PRO A 568 -5.91 16.71 -2.40
C PRO A 568 -5.71 18.12 -1.83
N GLU A 569 -6.60 18.53 -0.93
CA GLU A 569 -6.38 19.73 -0.13
C GLU A 569 -5.16 19.55 0.79
N SER A 570 -4.49 20.65 1.15
CA SER A 570 -3.34 20.65 2.06
C SER A 570 -3.67 21.36 3.38
N VAL A 571 -3.15 20.83 4.48
CA VAL A 571 -3.07 21.47 5.79
C VAL A 571 -1.62 21.89 6.01
N LYS A 572 -1.40 23.17 6.32
CA LYS A 572 -0.06 23.70 6.58
C LYS A 572 0.32 23.44 8.04
N VAL A 573 1.49 22.88 8.29
CA VAL A 573 2.04 22.74 9.65
C VAL A 573 3.32 23.56 9.78
N THR A 574 3.35 24.43 10.78
CA THR A 574 4.50 25.29 11.10
C THR A 574 4.82 25.21 12.59
N PHE A 575 6.03 25.63 12.96
CA PHE A 575 6.52 25.52 14.33
C PHE A 575 6.99 26.88 14.85
N LYS A 576 6.81 27.12 16.16
CA LYS A 576 7.33 28.28 16.89
C LYS A 576 7.95 27.84 18.22
N GLY A 577 8.69 28.73 18.87
CA GLY A 577 9.31 28.46 20.16
C GLY A 577 10.64 27.68 20.03
N GLN A 578 11.09 27.09 21.13
CA GLN A 578 12.34 26.33 21.19
C GLN A 578 12.16 24.97 21.83
N MET A 579 12.61 23.92 21.14
CA MET A 579 12.64 22.56 21.65
C MET A 579 13.63 22.47 22.83
N LYS A 580 13.21 21.85 23.94
CA LYS A 580 14.09 21.61 25.11
C LYS A 580 15.20 20.62 24.74
N SER A 581 16.38 20.79 25.33
CA SER A 581 17.58 20.03 24.97
C SER A 581 17.52 18.54 25.31
N TYR A 582 16.69 18.16 26.28
CA TYR A 582 16.50 16.77 26.72
C TYR A 582 15.33 16.06 26.00
N MET A 583 14.67 16.72 25.04
CA MET A 583 13.55 16.15 24.28
C MET A 583 14.05 15.49 23.00
N ASP A 584 13.32 14.51 22.49
CA ASP A 584 13.55 13.96 21.15
C ASP A 584 12.50 14.48 20.16
N PHE A 585 12.86 14.55 18.86
CA PHE A 585 11.93 15.07 17.85
C PHE A 585 10.68 14.19 17.72
N ARG A 586 10.75 12.90 18.08
CA ARG A 586 9.57 12.02 18.18
C ARG A 586 8.52 12.53 19.17
N ASP A 587 8.94 13.19 20.26
CA ASP A 587 8.00 13.76 21.23
C ASP A 587 7.25 14.96 20.63
N VAL A 588 7.92 15.75 19.77
CA VAL A 588 7.29 16.84 19.00
C VAL A 588 6.24 16.29 18.04
N VAL A 589 6.55 15.17 17.39
CA VAL A 589 5.62 14.47 16.49
C VAL A 589 4.35 14.03 17.23
N HIS A 590 4.47 13.39 18.39
CA HIS A 590 3.28 13.01 19.17
C HIS A 590 2.51 14.23 19.72
N ALA A 591 3.21 15.25 20.22
CA ALA A 591 2.57 16.48 20.70
C ALA A 591 1.82 17.25 19.61
N THR A 592 2.24 17.11 18.34
CA THR A 592 1.58 17.75 17.19
C THR A 592 0.11 17.37 17.11
N GLN A 593 -0.23 16.10 17.37
CA GLN A 593 -1.62 15.64 17.40
C GLN A 593 -2.44 16.34 18.47
N GLN A 594 -1.92 16.35 19.69
CA GLN A 594 -2.59 16.94 20.83
C GLN A 594 -2.85 18.44 20.62
N GLN A 595 -1.85 19.16 20.12
CA GLN A 595 -1.99 20.59 19.82
C GLN A 595 -2.94 20.85 18.64
N MET A 596 -2.95 19.98 17.64
CA MET A 596 -3.91 20.05 16.53
C MET A 596 -5.34 19.84 17.04
N LEU A 597 -5.60 18.79 17.82
CA LEU A 597 -6.94 18.53 18.37
C LEU A 597 -7.43 19.69 19.25
N LYS A 598 -6.53 20.29 20.05
CA LYS A 598 -6.82 21.49 20.86
C LYS A 598 -7.19 22.71 19.99
N GLN A 599 -6.51 22.92 18.87
CA GLN A 599 -6.77 24.05 17.96
C GLN A 599 -8.10 23.90 17.19
N PHE A 600 -8.54 22.66 16.94
CA PHE A 600 -9.70 22.37 16.08
C PHE A 600 -10.84 21.63 16.81
N GLY A 601 -10.97 21.83 18.13
CA GLY A 601 -12.13 21.34 18.89
C GLY A 601 -12.32 19.82 18.86
N GLY A 602 -11.22 19.06 18.84
CA GLY A 602 -11.20 17.60 18.74
C GLY A 602 -11.34 17.04 17.32
N GLU A 603 -11.41 17.89 16.29
CA GLU A 603 -11.45 17.43 14.89
C GLU A 603 -10.04 17.12 14.36
N ASN A 604 -9.85 15.93 13.79
CA ASN A 604 -8.65 15.62 13.03
C ASN A 604 -8.69 16.28 11.64
N VAL A 605 -8.21 17.52 11.54
CA VAL A 605 -8.17 18.28 10.28
C VAL A 605 -7.26 17.67 9.20
N PHE A 606 -6.35 16.76 9.57
CA PHE A 606 -5.46 16.11 8.62
C PHE A 606 -6.13 14.99 7.82
N GLN A 607 -7.24 14.44 8.32
CA GLN A 607 -7.89 13.27 7.73
C GLN A 607 -8.24 13.50 6.26
N GLY A 608 -7.72 12.64 5.37
CA GLY A 608 -7.96 12.68 3.93
C GLY A 608 -7.23 13.80 3.16
N ARG A 609 -6.39 14.60 3.83
CA ARG A 609 -5.67 15.75 3.25
C ARG A 609 -4.16 15.52 3.23
N ILE A 610 -3.42 16.40 2.55
CA ILE A 610 -1.96 16.43 2.64
C ILE A 610 -1.55 17.19 3.89
N ILE A 611 -0.54 16.69 4.61
CA ILE A 611 0.20 17.50 5.58
C ILE A 611 1.42 18.12 4.88
N GLU A 612 1.38 19.43 4.65
CA GLU A 612 2.51 20.21 4.15
C GLU A 612 3.26 20.80 5.35
N VAL A 613 4.35 20.14 5.75
CA VAL A 613 5.09 20.48 6.97
C VAL A 613 6.32 21.33 6.65
N HIS A 614 6.44 22.46 7.34
CA HIS A 614 7.51 23.44 7.14
C HIS A 614 8.60 23.25 8.20
N ILE A 615 9.39 22.18 8.07
CA ILE A 615 10.49 21.85 8.98
C ILE A 615 11.73 22.70 8.66
N GLY A 616 12.14 22.77 7.39
CA GLY A 616 13.24 23.61 6.92
C GLY A 616 14.65 23.10 7.25
N THR A 617 14.90 22.70 8.48
CA THR A 617 16.26 22.59 9.07
C THR A 617 16.69 21.17 9.41
N LEU A 618 15.81 20.18 9.29
CA LEU A 618 16.16 18.76 9.46
C LEU A 618 16.46 18.13 8.12
N THR A 619 17.47 17.27 8.09
CA THR A 619 17.75 16.44 6.91
C THR A 619 16.54 15.57 6.57
N ALA A 620 16.47 15.09 5.33
CA ALA A 620 15.37 14.25 4.88
C ALA A 620 15.24 12.94 5.67
N ASP A 621 16.29 12.45 6.32
CA ASP A 621 16.21 11.29 7.21
C ASP A 621 15.53 11.67 8.53
N GLU A 622 15.97 12.74 9.18
CA GLU A 622 15.38 13.18 10.46
C GLU A 622 13.93 13.65 10.30
N ALA A 623 13.64 14.40 9.23
CA ALA A 623 12.29 14.84 8.86
C ALA A 623 11.34 13.66 8.58
N PHE A 624 11.89 12.48 8.23
CA PHE A 624 11.09 11.29 7.98
C PHE A 624 10.33 10.84 9.22
N THR A 625 10.85 11.09 10.42
CA THR A 625 10.11 10.87 11.68
C THR A 625 8.73 11.54 11.66
N PHE A 626 8.65 12.77 11.14
CA PHE A 626 7.39 13.50 11.05
C PHE A 626 6.54 13.00 9.89
N THR A 627 7.12 12.89 8.69
CA THR A 627 6.35 12.54 7.49
C THR A 627 5.80 11.11 7.57
N ASP A 628 6.57 10.16 8.11
CA ASP A 628 6.17 8.77 8.32
C ASP A 628 4.94 8.64 9.24
N TRP A 629 4.97 9.37 10.37
CA TRP A 629 3.87 9.42 11.33
C TRP A 629 2.53 9.93 10.75
N THR A 630 2.57 10.75 9.69
CA THR A 630 1.34 11.29 9.08
C THR A 630 0.39 10.22 8.55
N ALA A 631 0.89 9.01 8.27
CA ALA A 631 0.05 7.87 7.93
C ALA A 631 -1.00 7.57 9.02
N GLU A 632 -0.62 7.73 10.29
CA GLU A 632 -1.47 7.45 11.45
C GLU A 632 -2.44 8.61 11.75
N MET A 633 -2.20 9.80 11.19
CA MET A 633 -3.16 10.92 11.21
C MET A 633 -4.27 10.79 10.17
N LYS A 634 -4.39 9.62 9.52
CA LYS A 634 -5.33 9.38 8.42
C LYS A 634 -5.11 10.37 7.26
N ALA A 635 -3.91 10.95 7.14
CA ALA A 635 -3.54 11.87 6.06
C ALA A 635 -3.35 11.12 4.75
N LYS A 636 -3.72 11.77 3.63
CA LYS A 636 -3.60 11.18 2.28
C LYS A 636 -2.15 11.00 1.86
N ALA A 637 -1.30 11.99 2.18
CA ALA A 637 0.14 12.00 1.96
C ALA A 637 0.76 13.14 2.78
N SER A 638 2.08 13.28 2.71
CA SER A 638 2.82 14.37 3.34
C SER A 638 3.93 14.87 2.43
N ILE A 639 4.33 16.12 2.65
CA ILE A 639 5.51 16.73 2.01
C ILE A 639 6.24 17.59 3.04
N CYS A 640 7.58 17.53 3.01
CA CYS A 640 8.45 18.38 3.82
C CYS A 640 8.98 19.54 2.98
N ILE A 641 8.78 20.77 3.46
CA ILE A 641 9.40 21.97 2.88
C ILE A 641 10.73 22.20 3.58
N SER A 642 11.81 22.13 2.81
CA SER A 642 13.20 22.20 3.30
C SER A 642 13.89 23.50 2.87
N GLU A 643 14.91 23.92 3.63
CA GLU A 643 15.85 24.93 3.16
C GLU A 643 16.78 24.36 2.07
N ASP A 644 17.35 25.25 1.26
CA ASP A 644 18.23 24.84 0.14
C ASP A 644 19.46 24.06 0.64
N ASP A 645 20.13 24.54 1.68
CA ASP A 645 21.34 23.90 2.25
C ASP A 645 21.01 22.52 2.84
N THR A 646 19.92 22.42 3.60
CA THR A 646 19.43 21.16 4.19
C THR A 646 19.05 20.13 3.11
N LEU A 647 18.43 20.59 2.02
CA LEU A 647 18.10 19.71 0.89
C LEU A 647 19.36 19.25 0.15
N ILE A 648 20.35 20.14 -0.04
CA ILE A 648 21.66 19.77 -0.60
C ILE A 648 22.31 18.69 0.25
N GLU A 649 22.39 18.86 1.57
CA GLU A 649 22.94 17.87 2.49
C GLU A 649 22.23 16.52 2.36
N SER A 650 20.90 16.55 2.34
CA SER A 650 20.08 15.35 2.18
C SER A 650 20.34 14.61 0.86
N LEU A 651 20.53 15.35 -0.24
CA LEU A 651 20.83 14.79 -1.56
C LEU A 651 22.26 14.23 -1.64
N GLU A 652 23.23 14.83 -0.96
CA GLU A 652 24.61 14.30 -0.90
C GLU A 652 24.65 12.98 -0.12
N ILE A 653 23.92 12.87 1.00
CA ILE A 653 23.77 11.62 1.77
C ILE A 653 23.13 10.53 0.90
N ALA A 654 21.99 10.83 0.28
CA ALA A 654 21.28 9.94 -0.62
C ALA A 654 22.18 9.44 -1.76
N LYS A 655 22.89 10.36 -2.43
CA LYS A 655 23.84 10.04 -3.49
C LYS A 655 24.93 9.07 -3.03
N GLY A 656 25.51 9.30 -1.84
CA GLY A 656 26.51 8.41 -1.25
C GLY A 656 25.98 7.00 -1.03
N ARG A 657 24.76 6.86 -0.50
CA ARG A 657 24.12 5.57 -0.26
C ARG A 657 23.73 4.84 -1.55
N ILE A 658 23.26 5.56 -2.57
CA ILE A 658 23.01 4.99 -3.91
C ILE A 658 24.33 4.50 -4.53
N GLN A 659 25.42 5.25 -4.37
CA GLN A 659 26.72 4.81 -4.86
C GLN A 659 27.17 3.50 -4.18
N ILE A 660 26.95 3.33 -2.88
CA ILE A 660 27.20 2.06 -2.18
C ILE A 660 26.38 0.91 -2.79
N MET A 661 25.11 1.15 -3.15
CA MET A 661 24.29 0.13 -3.83
C MET A 661 24.88 -0.25 -5.20
N ILE A 662 25.35 0.72 -5.98
CA ILE A 662 26.03 0.49 -7.26
C ILE A 662 27.31 -0.33 -7.04
N ASP A 663 28.13 0.04 -6.06
CA ASP A 663 29.40 -0.62 -5.76
C ASP A 663 29.19 -2.07 -5.27
N LYS A 664 28.07 -2.34 -4.58
CA LYS A 664 27.61 -3.69 -4.22
C LYS A 664 27.09 -4.49 -5.42
N GLY A 665 27.00 -3.89 -6.61
CA GLY A 665 26.55 -4.55 -7.85
C GLY A 665 25.04 -4.62 -8.02
N MET A 666 24.28 -3.76 -7.33
CA MET A 666 22.81 -3.77 -7.37
C MET A 666 22.19 -3.09 -8.60
N ASP A 667 22.97 -2.33 -9.35
CA ASP A 667 22.43 -1.60 -10.51
C ASP A 667 22.02 -2.59 -11.63
N ASN A 668 20.90 -2.30 -12.28
CA ASN A 668 20.35 -3.17 -13.31
C ASN A 668 20.96 -2.86 -14.69
N ALA A 669 20.60 -3.65 -15.70
CA ALA A 669 21.11 -3.46 -17.07
C ALA A 669 20.76 -2.08 -17.68
N LYS A 670 19.71 -1.42 -17.18
CA LYS A 670 19.30 -0.06 -17.59
C LYS A 670 20.04 1.05 -16.83
N GLN A 671 20.91 0.71 -15.87
CA GLN A 671 21.67 1.64 -15.04
C GLN A 671 20.79 2.65 -14.27
N VAL A 672 19.68 2.17 -13.71
CA VAL A 672 18.70 2.98 -12.97
C VAL A 672 19.36 3.73 -11.80
N LEU A 673 20.16 3.07 -10.98
CA LEU A 673 20.79 3.71 -9.82
C LEU A 673 21.78 4.80 -10.26
N LYS A 674 22.56 4.54 -11.31
CA LYS A 674 23.44 5.55 -11.90
C LYS A 674 22.66 6.76 -12.41
N GLY A 675 21.51 6.54 -13.05
CA GLY A 675 20.61 7.61 -13.49
C GLY A 675 20.12 8.48 -12.33
N LEU A 676 19.78 7.88 -11.19
CA LEU A 676 19.39 8.62 -9.98
C LEU A 676 20.54 9.43 -9.38
N VAL A 677 21.77 8.90 -9.39
CA VAL A 677 22.98 9.66 -8.99
C VAL A 677 23.16 10.90 -9.88
N ASP A 678 22.95 10.76 -11.19
CA ASP A 678 23.06 11.87 -12.14
C ASP A 678 21.96 12.90 -11.92
N LYS A 679 20.71 12.46 -11.69
CA LYS A 679 19.58 13.32 -11.33
C LYS A 679 19.85 14.10 -10.04
N ALA A 680 20.41 13.44 -9.00
CA ALA A 680 20.79 14.08 -7.75
C ALA A 680 21.88 15.16 -7.96
N ASN A 681 22.93 14.85 -8.74
CA ASN A 681 24.00 15.81 -9.04
C ASN A 681 23.47 17.06 -9.78
N THR A 682 22.56 16.88 -10.73
CA THR A 682 21.88 18.00 -11.40
C THR A 682 21.10 18.81 -10.38
N ARG A 683 20.31 18.18 -9.51
CA ARG A 683 19.49 18.88 -8.53
C ARG A 683 20.33 19.66 -7.51
N ILE A 684 21.42 19.08 -7.01
CA ILE A 684 22.38 19.75 -6.14
C ILE A 684 22.97 20.99 -6.83
N THR A 685 23.31 20.89 -8.12
CA THR A 685 23.86 22.00 -8.90
C THR A 685 22.83 23.12 -9.03
N GLU A 686 21.57 22.81 -9.34
CA GLU A 686 20.49 23.79 -9.41
C GLU A 686 20.29 24.56 -8.10
N LEU A 687 20.35 23.85 -6.96
CA LEU A 687 20.22 24.44 -5.63
C LEU A 687 21.41 25.34 -5.28
N LYS A 688 22.64 24.86 -5.49
CA LYS A 688 23.89 25.63 -5.22
C LYS A 688 24.00 26.88 -6.09
N THR A 689 23.50 26.82 -7.33
CA THR A 689 23.55 27.95 -8.26
C THR A 689 22.35 28.89 -8.17
N GLY A 690 21.26 28.46 -7.51
CA GLY A 690 20.02 29.22 -7.41
C GLY A 690 19.20 29.25 -8.71
N ILE A 691 19.56 28.48 -9.75
CA ILE A 691 18.80 28.38 -11.02
C ILE A 691 17.38 27.89 -10.74
N LYS A 692 17.26 26.91 -9.85
CA LYS A 692 15.98 26.39 -9.37
C LYS A 692 16.08 26.14 -7.86
N PRO A 693 15.52 27.00 -7.01
CA PRO A 693 15.57 26.82 -5.55
C PRO A 693 14.76 25.59 -5.13
N SER A 694 14.85 25.22 -3.85
CA SER A 694 13.96 24.26 -3.19
C SER A 694 12.49 24.55 -3.49
N LEU A 695 11.69 23.50 -3.61
CA LEU A 695 10.24 23.62 -3.74
C LEU A 695 9.68 24.40 -2.55
N ARG A 696 8.91 25.46 -2.84
CA ARG A 696 8.19 26.28 -1.87
C ARG A 696 6.78 26.56 -2.38
N PRO A 697 5.75 26.59 -1.52
CA PRO A 697 4.43 27.11 -1.90
C PRO A 697 4.51 28.60 -2.27
N ASP A 698 3.54 29.10 -3.02
CA ASP A 698 3.40 30.55 -3.22
C ASP A 698 2.90 31.23 -1.95
N ALA A 699 3.31 32.48 -1.70
CA ALA A 699 2.91 33.22 -0.50
C ALA A 699 1.38 33.40 -0.35
N ASN A 700 0.63 33.40 -1.46
CA ASN A 700 -0.82 33.52 -1.50
C ASN A 700 -1.54 32.18 -1.76
N ALA A 701 -0.87 31.03 -1.57
CA ALA A 701 -1.50 29.72 -1.61
C ALA A 701 -2.59 29.58 -0.52
N LYS A 702 -3.63 28.80 -0.80
CA LYS A 702 -4.74 28.54 0.13
C LYS A 702 -4.65 27.13 0.69
N TYR A 703 -4.62 27.05 2.02
CA TYR A 703 -4.69 25.80 2.76
C TYR A 703 -6.09 25.59 3.30
N HIS A 704 -6.46 24.33 3.50
CA HIS A 704 -7.69 23.98 4.19
C HIS A 704 -7.67 24.47 5.64
N ALA A 705 -6.54 24.27 6.31
CA ALA A 705 -6.27 24.73 7.66
C ALA A 705 -4.78 25.02 7.85
N GLU A 706 -4.45 25.82 8.86
CA GLU A 706 -3.08 26.06 9.31
C GLU A 706 -2.96 25.63 10.77
N VAL A 707 -2.00 24.76 11.06
CA VAL A 707 -1.69 24.26 12.40
C VAL A 707 -0.34 24.83 12.81
N ILE A 708 -0.30 25.48 13.98
CA ILE A 708 0.94 26.03 14.55
C ILE A 708 1.30 25.22 15.78
N ILE A 709 2.48 24.61 15.77
CA ILE A 709 3.00 23.83 16.90
C ILE A 709 3.91 24.70 17.75
N ASP A 710 3.54 24.86 19.02
CA ASP A 710 4.32 25.56 20.03
C ASP A 710 5.29 24.58 20.71
N LEU A 711 6.58 24.71 20.40
CA LEU A 711 7.62 23.88 21.00
C LEU A 711 7.84 24.22 22.48
N ASP A 712 7.46 25.41 22.94
CA ASP A 712 7.64 25.82 24.34
C ASP A 712 6.61 25.13 25.26
N GLU A 713 5.47 24.68 24.71
CA GLU A 713 4.46 23.88 25.43
C GLU A 713 4.89 22.42 25.61
N ILE A 714 5.93 21.96 24.90
CA ILE A 714 6.41 20.56 24.94
C ILE A 714 7.62 20.48 25.87
N SER A 715 7.36 20.04 27.10
CA SER A 715 8.36 20.09 28.19
C SER A 715 8.73 18.73 28.79
N GLU A 716 8.08 17.64 28.37
CA GLU A 716 8.39 16.28 28.78
C GLU A 716 8.04 15.27 27.67
N PRO A 717 8.62 14.05 27.68
CA PRO A 717 8.39 13.05 26.64
C PRO A 717 6.92 12.66 26.47
N MET A 718 6.53 12.32 25.24
CA MET A 718 5.14 12.09 24.83
C MET A 718 4.91 10.65 24.37
N ILE A 719 3.88 10.00 24.92
CA ILE A 719 3.58 8.59 24.70
C ILE A 719 2.19 8.45 24.05
N ALA A 720 2.11 7.79 22.90
CA ALA A 720 0.83 7.38 22.34
C ALA A 720 0.33 6.14 23.07
N ASP A 721 -0.83 6.24 23.71
CA ASP A 721 -1.42 5.22 24.57
C ASP A 721 -2.66 4.61 23.89
N PRO A 722 -2.70 3.28 23.66
CA PRO A 722 -3.86 2.61 23.06
C PRO A 722 -5.14 2.68 23.91
N ASP A 723 -5.06 3.11 25.17
CA ASP A 723 -6.22 3.27 26.07
C ASP A 723 -7.12 2.04 26.10
N VAL A 724 -6.51 0.86 26.23
CA VAL A 724 -7.17 -0.44 26.03
C VAL A 724 -8.38 -0.67 26.93
N ASN A 725 -8.51 0.10 28.01
CA ASN A 725 -9.59 0.03 28.99
C ASN A 725 -10.62 1.15 28.89
N ASN A 726 -10.61 1.97 27.83
CA ASN A 726 -11.63 2.98 27.60
C ASN A 726 -13.05 2.36 27.64
N GLU A 727 -14.02 3.01 28.27
CA GLU A 727 -15.38 2.48 28.35
C GLU A 727 -16.04 2.41 26.96
N ASP A 728 -15.76 3.39 26.11
CA ASP A 728 -16.13 3.39 24.71
C ASP A 728 -15.15 2.52 23.90
N VAL A 729 -15.65 1.36 23.46
CA VAL A 729 -14.89 0.40 22.65
C VAL A 729 -14.35 1.04 21.36
N SER A 730 -15.04 2.03 20.79
CA SER A 730 -14.62 2.68 19.54
C SER A 730 -13.38 3.56 19.69
N LYS A 731 -13.01 3.92 20.92
CA LYS A 731 -11.83 4.75 21.23
C LYS A 731 -10.58 3.95 21.57
N ARG A 732 -10.74 2.65 21.85
CA ARG A 732 -9.62 1.75 22.15
C ARG A 732 -8.75 1.56 20.91
N TYR A 733 -7.44 1.45 21.13
CA TYR A 733 -6.44 1.18 20.10
C TYR A 733 -6.41 2.25 18.99
N THR A 734 -6.75 3.49 19.33
CA THR A 734 -6.65 4.65 18.45
C THR A 734 -5.37 5.45 18.76
N HIS A 735 -4.86 6.18 17.78
CA HIS A 735 -3.72 7.08 18.00
C HIS A 735 -4.12 8.38 18.68
N ASP A 736 -5.39 8.59 19.01
CA ASP A 736 -5.92 9.89 19.48
C ASP A 736 -5.56 10.24 20.92
N ASN A 737 -5.06 9.27 21.70
CA ASN A 737 -4.70 9.47 23.10
C ASN A 737 -3.18 9.60 23.28
N ILE A 738 -2.71 10.84 23.46
CA ILE A 738 -1.32 11.17 23.75
C ILE A 738 -1.18 11.58 25.20
N ARG A 739 -0.34 10.87 25.96
CA ARG A 739 -0.09 11.11 27.39
C ARG A 739 1.35 11.57 27.62
N PRO A 740 1.59 12.60 28.45
CA PRO A 740 2.94 12.95 28.89
C PRO A 740 3.52 11.86 29.79
N LEU A 741 4.85 11.77 29.87
CA LEU A 741 5.54 10.80 30.72
C LEU A 741 5.10 10.88 32.20
N SER A 742 4.90 12.09 32.72
CA SER A 742 4.43 12.34 34.09
C SER A 742 3.11 11.67 34.45
N PHE A 743 2.23 11.42 33.46
CA PHE A 743 0.95 10.75 33.67
C PHE A 743 1.12 9.37 34.34
N TYR A 744 2.18 8.64 34.00
CA TYR A 744 2.41 7.29 34.51
C TYR A 744 3.07 7.25 35.90
N GLY A 745 3.51 8.41 36.40
CA GLY A 745 4.12 8.54 37.74
C GLY A 745 5.35 7.67 37.98
N GLY A 746 5.99 7.14 36.92
CA GLY A 746 7.06 6.16 37.04
C GLY A 746 6.61 4.80 37.61
N THR A 747 5.37 4.36 37.33
CA THR A 747 4.83 3.11 37.92
C THR A 747 4.30 2.11 36.90
N LYS A 748 3.99 2.52 35.66
CA LYS A 748 3.43 1.61 34.65
C LYS A 748 4.46 0.56 34.27
N LYS A 749 4.15 -0.72 34.52
CA LYS A 749 5.01 -1.87 34.21
C LYS A 749 5.26 -1.94 32.70
N VAL A 750 6.47 -2.31 32.30
CA VAL A 750 6.83 -2.60 30.91
C VAL A 750 7.36 -4.03 30.86
N ASP A 751 6.75 -4.85 30.01
CA ASP A 751 7.07 -6.26 29.85
C ASP A 751 8.03 -6.50 28.67
N LEU A 752 8.04 -5.61 27.66
CA LEU A 752 8.96 -5.67 26.52
C LEU A 752 9.22 -4.28 25.93
N GLY A 753 10.46 -3.98 25.56
CA GLY A 753 10.82 -2.79 24.78
C GLY A 753 11.24 -3.13 23.35
N PHE A 754 10.88 -2.27 22.40
CA PHE A 754 11.27 -2.43 21.00
C PHE A 754 11.81 -1.11 20.40
N VAL A 755 13.06 -1.12 19.98
CA VAL A 755 13.70 -0.02 19.21
C VAL A 755 13.98 -0.52 17.80
N GLY A 756 13.07 -0.23 16.89
CA GLY A 756 13.17 -0.63 15.49
C GLY A 756 11.94 -0.20 14.71
N SER A 757 12.11 0.02 13.41
CA SER A 757 11.09 0.35 12.39
C SER A 757 11.68 1.37 11.40
N CYS A 758 10.85 1.84 10.47
CA CYS A 758 11.13 2.98 9.61
C CYS A 758 11.29 4.32 10.35
N MET A 759 10.86 4.42 11.62
CA MET A 759 11.02 5.64 12.45
C MET A 759 12.41 5.78 13.07
N VAL A 760 13.23 4.73 13.05
CA VAL A 760 14.57 4.73 13.68
C VAL A 760 15.61 5.22 12.67
N HIS A 761 16.63 5.94 13.15
CA HIS A 761 17.74 6.46 12.36
C HIS A 761 19.08 6.01 12.94
N LYS A 762 20.19 6.34 12.27
CA LYS A 762 21.52 6.16 12.87
C LYS A 762 21.62 6.85 14.24
N GLY A 763 21.08 8.07 14.35
CA GLY A 763 21.09 8.85 15.60
C GLY A 763 20.48 8.10 16.78
N ASP A 764 19.33 7.45 16.60
CA ASP A 764 18.67 6.64 17.62
C ASP A 764 19.55 5.50 18.15
N MET A 765 20.27 4.82 17.26
CA MET A 765 21.17 3.73 17.64
C MET A 765 22.36 4.24 18.45
N LYS A 766 22.86 5.44 18.12
CA LYS A 766 23.92 6.12 18.89
C LYS A 766 23.42 6.59 20.26
N ILE A 767 22.19 7.11 20.33
CA ILE A 767 21.52 7.45 21.59
C ILE A 767 21.46 6.22 22.49
N LEU A 768 21.01 5.08 21.95
CA LEU A 768 20.93 3.82 22.69
C LEU A 768 22.31 3.39 23.23
N ALA A 769 23.35 3.40 22.39
CA ALA A 769 24.72 3.07 22.81
C ALA A 769 25.26 4.02 23.91
N GLN A 770 24.99 5.33 23.80
CA GLN A 770 25.42 6.32 24.79
C GLN A 770 24.65 6.19 26.11
N MET A 771 23.35 5.93 26.05
CA MET A 771 22.54 5.69 27.25
C MET A 771 23.04 4.49 28.04
N LEU A 772 23.43 3.38 27.37
CA LEU A 772 24.00 2.22 28.05
C LEU A 772 25.30 2.58 28.80
N LYS A 773 26.15 3.43 28.21
CA LYS A 773 27.36 3.95 28.88
C LYS A 773 27.02 4.84 30.08
N ASN A 774 26.05 5.75 29.94
CA ASN A 774 25.61 6.61 31.03
C ASN A 774 25.06 5.80 32.21
N ILE A 775 24.22 4.79 31.93
CA ILE A 775 23.63 3.91 32.93
C ILE A 775 24.70 3.06 33.62
N GLU A 776 25.66 2.51 32.87
CA GLU A 776 26.82 1.82 33.47
C GLU A 776 27.63 2.77 34.37
N ALA A 777 27.86 4.02 33.95
CA ALA A 777 28.59 5.01 34.75
C ALA A 777 27.84 5.39 36.03
N GLN A 778 26.51 5.48 35.98
CA GLN A 778 25.65 5.85 37.12
C GLN A 778 25.45 4.70 38.12
N HIS A 779 25.31 3.46 37.62
CA HIS A 779 24.91 2.31 38.44
C HIS A 779 25.96 1.20 38.54
N GLY A 780 27.08 1.31 37.82
CA GLY A 780 28.17 0.33 37.77
C GLY A 780 27.92 -0.89 36.87
N LYS A 781 26.69 -1.09 36.41
CA LYS A 781 26.29 -2.15 35.46
C LYS A 781 25.02 -1.77 34.72
N VAL A 782 24.79 -2.38 33.56
CA VAL A 782 23.50 -2.38 32.87
C VAL A 782 22.78 -3.70 33.17
N GLU A 783 21.54 -3.62 33.65
CA GLU A 783 20.70 -4.80 33.88
C GLU A 783 19.30 -4.54 33.31
N PHE A 784 18.82 -5.44 32.45
CA PHE A 784 17.49 -5.37 31.86
C PHE A 784 16.48 -6.04 32.80
N LYS A 785 15.39 -5.34 33.12
CA LYS A 785 14.24 -5.88 33.88
C LYS A 785 13.09 -6.31 32.97
N ALA A 786 13.14 -5.89 31.72
CA ALA A 786 12.36 -6.39 30.59
C ALA A 786 13.28 -6.53 29.36
N PRO A 787 13.02 -7.45 28.42
CA PRO A 787 13.75 -7.57 27.17
C PRO A 787 13.73 -6.26 26.36
N LEU A 788 14.85 -5.96 25.72
CA LEU A 788 14.96 -4.89 24.73
C LEU A 788 15.31 -5.49 23.37
N VAL A 789 14.36 -5.46 22.45
CA VAL A 789 14.57 -5.92 21.07
C VAL A 789 14.95 -4.71 20.20
N VAL A 790 16.11 -4.77 19.57
CA VAL A 790 16.63 -3.69 18.71
C VAL A 790 16.81 -4.21 17.29
N ALA A 791 16.14 -3.58 16.33
CA ALA A 791 16.26 -3.90 14.91
C ALA A 791 16.70 -2.64 14.14
N PRO A 792 17.98 -2.55 13.73
CA PRO A 792 18.45 -1.45 12.89
C PRO A 792 17.63 -1.39 11.59
N PRO A 793 17.43 -0.22 10.99
CA PRO A 793 16.58 -0.15 9.80
C PRO A 793 17.31 -0.57 8.52
N THR A 794 18.64 -0.43 8.44
CA THR A 794 19.43 -0.83 7.26
C THR A 794 20.81 -1.40 7.62
N TYR A 795 21.39 -2.21 6.74
CA TYR A 795 22.78 -2.66 6.84
C TYR A 795 23.77 -1.52 6.72
N ASN A 796 23.50 -0.49 5.90
CA ASN A 796 24.38 0.67 5.80
C ASN A 796 24.55 1.36 7.17
N ILE A 797 23.46 1.46 7.96
CA ILE A 797 23.54 2.01 9.32
C ILE A 797 24.36 1.09 10.24
N VAL A 798 24.22 -0.23 10.13
CA VAL A 798 25.06 -1.17 10.89
C VAL A 798 26.54 -1.01 10.54
N ASP A 799 26.87 -0.90 9.25
CA ASP A 799 28.24 -0.73 8.77
C ASP A 799 28.84 0.59 9.26
N GLU A 800 28.07 1.69 9.22
CA GLU A 800 28.47 2.99 9.78
C GLU A 800 28.71 2.91 11.29
N LEU A 801 27.81 2.28 12.05
CA LEU A 801 27.96 2.11 13.51
C LEU A 801 29.15 1.23 13.88
N LYS A 802 29.48 0.22 13.06
CA LYS A 802 30.69 -0.59 13.22
C LYS A 802 31.95 0.24 12.99
N ALA A 803 31.98 1.05 11.93
CA ALA A 803 33.11 1.94 11.64
C ALA A 803 33.31 3.01 12.74
N GLU A 804 32.23 3.49 13.34
CA GLU A 804 32.25 4.51 14.41
C GLU A 804 32.50 3.89 15.81
N GLY A 805 32.47 2.56 15.97
CA GLY A 805 32.67 1.85 17.24
C GLY A 805 31.43 1.78 18.15
N ASP A 806 30.31 2.37 17.75
CA ASP A 806 29.06 2.33 18.51
C ASP A 806 28.43 0.92 18.50
N TRP A 807 28.57 0.16 17.40
CA TRP A 807 28.06 -1.23 17.34
C TRP A 807 28.74 -2.14 18.37
N GLU A 808 30.04 -1.97 18.63
CA GLU A 808 30.77 -2.76 19.63
C GLU A 808 30.20 -2.56 21.04
N VAL A 809 29.74 -1.34 21.34
CA VAL A 809 29.06 -1.02 22.60
C VAL A 809 27.75 -1.80 22.69
N LEU A 810 26.96 -1.81 21.62
CA LEU A 810 25.69 -2.54 21.58
C LEU A 810 25.90 -4.03 21.79
N VAL A 811 26.88 -4.62 21.09
CA VAL A 811 27.23 -6.04 21.21
C VAL A 811 27.69 -6.36 22.63
N ARG A 812 28.49 -5.50 23.28
CA ARG A 812 28.95 -5.70 24.66
C ARG A 812 27.80 -5.91 25.67
N TYR A 813 26.67 -5.23 25.48
CA TYR A 813 25.51 -5.33 26.38
C TYR A 813 24.42 -6.28 25.87
N SER A 814 24.61 -6.89 24.71
CA SER A 814 23.64 -7.78 24.09
C SER A 814 23.88 -9.24 24.48
N GLY A 815 22.81 -10.00 24.63
CA GLY A 815 22.86 -11.46 24.72
C GLY A 815 22.56 -12.18 23.41
N PHE A 816 22.29 -11.43 22.33
CA PHE A 816 21.99 -11.99 21.01
C PHE A 816 22.35 -10.99 19.90
N GLU A 817 23.17 -11.42 18.95
CA GLU A 817 23.39 -10.73 17.68
C GLU A 817 22.94 -11.64 16.54
N PHE A 818 22.26 -11.07 15.55
CA PHE A 818 21.85 -11.80 14.35
C PHE A 818 23.07 -12.33 13.57
N ASP A 819 22.89 -13.47 12.89
CA ASP A 819 23.90 -14.05 12.00
C ASP A 819 23.29 -14.30 10.62
N ASP A 820 23.86 -13.66 9.59
CA ASP A 820 23.40 -13.81 8.22
C ASP A 820 23.81 -15.12 7.55
N ASN A 821 24.80 -15.80 8.09
CA ASN A 821 25.17 -17.15 7.66
C ASN A 821 24.24 -18.20 8.26
N ALA A 822 23.57 -17.89 9.37
CA ALA A 822 22.65 -18.77 10.09
C ALA A 822 21.34 -18.03 10.45
N PRO A 823 20.55 -17.59 9.45
CA PRO A 823 19.30 -16.91 9.71
C PRO A 823 18.36 -17.76 10.57
N LYS A 824 17.73 -17.12 11.56
CA LYS A 824 16.73 -17.73 12.43
C LYS A 824 15.58 -18.32 11.62
N GLY A 825 15.26 -19.59 11.84
CA GLY A 825 14.17 -20.29 11.15
C GLY A 825 12.82 -20.28 11.88
N LEU A 826 12.79 -19.87 13.16
CA LEU A 826 11.59 -19.85 14.00
C LEU A 826 11.43 -18.50 14.68
N ALA A 827 10.21 -17.97 14.70
CA ALA A 827 9.88 -16.77 15.46
C ALA A 827 10.00 -17.02 16.96
N ARG A 828 10.50 -16.03 17.71
CA ARG A 828 10.42 -16.06 19.17
C ARG A 828 9.00 -15.77 19.60
N THR A 829 8.58 -16.49 20.64
CA THR A 829 7.31 -16.29 21.33
C THR A 829 7.50 -15.93 22.79
N LYS A 830 8.76 -15.93 23.27
CA LYS A 830 9.20 -15.57 24.62
C LYS A 830 10.56 -14.92 24.55
N TYR A 831 10.84 -14.05 25.51
CA TYR A 831 12.08 -13.29 25.57
C TYR A 831 12.66 -13.33 26.99
N GLU A 832 13.96 -13.61 27.08
CA GLU A 832 14.75 -13.39 28.28
C GLU A 832 15.07 -11.90 28.44
N ASN A 833 15.20 -11.43 29.68
CA ASN A 833 15.51 -10.03 30.01
C ASN A 833 16.94 -9.64 29.62
N MET A 834 17.16 -9.38 28.33
CA MET A 834 18.43 -8.94 27.76
C MET A 834 18.19 -8.07 26.52
N LEU A 835 19.27 -7.47 26.01
CA LEU A 835 19.27 -6.77 24.73
C LEU A 835 19.46 -7.76 23.58
N TYR A 836 18.56 -7.72 22.60
CA TYR A 836 18.64 -8.45 21.33
C TYR A 836 18.98 -7.49 20.20
N LEU A 837 20.04 -7.77 19.45
CA LEU A 837 20.35 -7.12 18.18
C LEU A 837 19.82 -8.00 17.05
N GLU A 838 18.63 -7.67 16.57
CA GLU A 838 17.98 -8.35 15.46
C GLU A 838 18.50 -7.87 14.10
N ARG A 839 18.30 -8.71 13.09
CA ARG A 839 18.65 -8.39 11.70
C ARG A 839 17.96 -7.11 11.24
N PRO A 840 18.61 -6.29 10.38
CA PRO A 840 17.96 -5.15 9.78
C PRO A 840 16.62 -5.48 9.10
N GLY A 841 15.57 -4.73 9.41
CA GLY A 841 14.23 -4.96 8.89
C GLY A 841 13.12 -4.49 9.82
N CYS A 842 11.86 -4.76 9.46
CA CYS A 842 10.70 -4.25 10.19
C CYS A 842 10.46 -4.95 11.54
N ASN A 843 10.82 -6.24 11.66
CA ASN A 843 10.72 -7.04 12.89
C ASN A 843 9.34 -6.86 13.60
N LEU A 844 9.30 -6.61 14.91
CA LEU A 844 8.08 -6.45 15.73
C LEU A 844 7.15 -5.32 15.25
N CYS A 845 7.63 -4.35 14.47
CA CYS A 845 6.78 -3.28 13.93
C CYS A 845 5.57 -3.82 13.14
N MET A 846 5.78 -4.91 12.38
CA MET A 846 4.70 -5.57 11.67
C MET A 846 4.00 -6.65 12.50
N GLY A 847 4.73 -7.33 13.38
CA GLY A 847 4.19 -8.42 14.20
C GLY A 847 3.72 -9.61 13.37
N ASN A 848 4.21 -9.79 12.13
CA ASN A 848 3.83 -10.92 11.27
C ASN A 848 4.71 -12.17 11.50
N GLN A 849 5.91 -11.99 12.03
CA GLN A 849 6.85 -13.07 12.37
C GLN A 849 6.99 -13.17 13.89
N GLU A 850 7.77 -12.27 14.49
CA GLU A 850 7.92 -12.18 15.95
C GLU A 850 6.77 -11.39 16.59
N LYS A 851 6.42 -11.74 17.83
CA LYS A 851 5.42 -11.07 18.66
C LYS A 851 5.82 -11.10 20.14
N ALA A 852 5.34 -10.12 20.89
CA ALA A 852 5.40 -10.14 22.36
C ALA A 852 4.46 -11.21 22.95
N GLU A 853 4.63 -11.54 24.23
CA GLU A 853 3.78 -12.54 24.90
C GLU A 853 2.35 -11.99 25.10
N PRO A 854 1.30 -12.82 24.99
CA PRO A 854 -0.07 -12.37 25.19
C PRO A 854 -0.26 -11.67 26.55
N GLY A 855 -0.85 -10.47 26.53
CA GLY A 855 -1.04 -9.63 27.70
C GLY A 855 0.14 -8.72 28.05
N ASP A 856 1.26 -8.75 27.33
CA ASP A 856 2.40 -7.86 27.60
C ASP A 856 2.04 -6.37 27.43
N THR A 857 2.66 -5.54 28.27
CA THR A 857 2.77 -4.09 28.04
C THR A 857 4.06 -3.81 27.28
N VAL A 858 3.93 -3.48 25.99
CA VAL A 858 5.05 -3.19 25.09
C VAL A 858 5.29 -1.69 25.01
N MET A 859 6.55 -1.24 25.13
CA MET A 859 6.97 0.14 24.87
C MET A 859 7.84 0.16 23.60
N ALA A 860 7.41 0.85 22.55
CA ALA A 860 8.02 0.72 21.22
C ALA A 860 8.28 2.05 20.50
N THR A 861 9.30 2.07 19.63
CA THR A 861 9.52 3.16 18.66
C THR A 861 8.79 2.95 17.33
N SER A 862 8.00 1.87 17.21
CA SER A 862 7.20 1.55 16.02
C SER A 862 6.10 2.59 15.76
N THR A 863 5.32 2.38 14.71
CA THR A 863 4.30 3.35 14.27
C THR A 863 2.88 3.03 14.75
N ARG A 864 2.59 1.79 15.17
CA ARG A 864 1.21 1.32 15.40
C ARG A 864 1.00 0.62 16.72
N LEU A 865 -0.19 0.84 17.27
CA LEU A 865 -0.66 0.35 18.57
C LEU A 865 -1.96 -0.46 18.49
N PHE A 866 -2.37 -0.89 17.28
CA PHE A 866 -3.62 -1.64 17.07
C PHE A 866 -3.67 -2.96 17.85
N GLN A 867 -4.88 -3.36 18.23
CA GLN A 867 -5.13 -4.64 18.91
C GLN A 867 -4.53 -5.81 18.11
N GLY A 868 -3.86 -6.73 18.80
CA GLY A 868 -3.30 -7.94 18.19
C GLY A 868 -2.07 -7.73 17.30
N ARG A 869 -1.62 -6.47 17.08
CA ARG A 869 -0.51 -6.13 16.18
C ARG A 869 0.82 -6.70 16.68
N VAL A 870 1.39 -6.08 17.71
CA VAL A 870 2.65 -6.51 18.34
C VAL A 870 2.39 -7.53 19.44
N VAL A 871 1.25 -7.39 20.12
CA VAL A 871 0.85 -8.17 21.28
C VAL A 871 -0.63 -8.54 21.18
N LYS A 872 -0.98 -9.76 21.60
CA LYS A 872 -2.36 -10.24 21.70
C LYS A 872 -2.88 -10.09 23.13
N ASP A 873 -4.19 -10.18 23.30
CA ASP A 873 -4.79 -10.32 24.63
C ASP A 873 -4.48 -11.70 25.21
N SER A 874 -4.28 -11.76 26.53
CA SER A 874 -4.36 -13.00 27.29
C SER A 874 -5.76 -13.19 27.86
N GLY A 875 -6.03 -14.32 28.52
CA GLY A 875 -7.31 -14.53 29.21
C GLY A 875 -7.54 -13.57 30.40
N GLU A 876 -6.50 -12.91 30.90
CA GLU A 876 -6.53 -12.11 32.14
C GLU A 876 -6.17 -10.63 31.92
N LYS A 877 -5.43 -10.31 30.86
CA LYS A 877 -4.92 -8.96 30.58
C LYS A 877 -4.94 -8.67 29.09
N LYS A 878 -5.45 -7.49 28.73
CA LYS A 878 -5.35 -6.97 27.36
C LYS A 878 -3.90 -6.66 27.01
N GLY A 879 -3.48 -7.06 25.82
CA GLY A 879 -2.18 -6.67 25.28
C GLY A 879 -2.19 -5.20 24.92
N GLU A 880 -1.14 -4.47 25.27
CA GLU A 880 -1.04 -3.04 24.94
C GLU A 880 0.35 -2.70 24.38
N SER A 881 0.39 -1.84 23.36
CA SER A 881 1.61 -1.36 22.74
C SER A 881 1.61 0.17 22.79
N LEU A 882 2.45 0.74 23.64
CA LEU A 882 2.65 2.18 23.78
C LEU A 882 3.78 2.63 22.86
N LEU A 883 3.62 3.80 22.22
CA LEU A 883 4.62 4.33 21.30
C LEU A 883 5.35 5.52 21.92
N SER A 884 6.67 5.51 21.91
CA SER A 884 7.50 6.58 22.49
C SER A 884 8.85 6.73 21.78
N SER A 885 9.67 7.68 22.24
CA SER A 885 11.02 7.94 21.75
C SER A 885 12.00 6.86 22.23
N THR A 886 13.13 6.72 21.51
CA THR A 886 14.18 5.74 21.82
C THR A 886 14.63 5.79 23.30
N PRO A 887 14.88 6.97 23.91
CA PRO A 887 15.31 7.01 25.30
C PRO A 887 14.29 6.46 26.30
N VAL A 888 13.01 6.78 26.11
CA VAL A 888 11.93 6.28 27.00
C VAL A 888 11.84 4.77 26.91
N VAL A 889 11.92 4.20 25.70
CA VAL A 889 11.89 2.75 25.49
C VAL A 889 13.06 2.06 26.21
N VAL A 890 14.29 2.52 25.94
CA VAL A 890 15.51 1.93 26.52
C VAL A 890 15.47 1.98 28.04
N LEU A 891 15.21 3.16 28.61
CA LEU A 891 15.19 3.32 30.06
C LEU A 891 14.07 2.50 30.71
N SER A 892 12.91 2.38 30.04
CA SER A 892 11.80 1.58 30.56
C SER A 892 12.16 0.09 30.67
N THR A 893 12.96 -0.45 29.76
CA THR A 893 13.40 -1.86 29.82
C THR A 893 14.41 -2.14 30.94
N ILE A 894 15.25 -1.15 31.26
CA ILE A 894 16.23 -1.23 32.34
C ILE A 894 15.54 -1.12 33.70
N LEU A 895 14.46 -0.33 33.79
CA LEU A 895 13.67 -0.18 35.02
C LEU A 895 12.58 -1.24 35.17
N GLY A 896 12.09 -1.84 34.08
CA GLY A 896 10.92 -2.75 34.05
C GLY A 896 9.58 -2.00 34.19
N ARG A 897 9.62 -0.67 34.03
CA ARG A 897 8.51 0.26 34.19
C ARG A 897 8.84 1.58 33.50
N THR A 898 7.85 2.43 33.28
CA THR A 898 8.08 3.81 32.82
C THR A 898 9.02 4.58 33.77
N PRO A 899 9.94 5.41 33.25
CA PRO A 899 10.76 6.28 34.08
C PRO A 899 9.97 7.48 34.64
N THR A 900 10.49 8.07 35.71
CA THR A 900 10.15 9.44 36.11
C THR A 900 10.90 10.45 35.23
N LEU A 901 10.45 11.71 35.20
CA LEU A 901 11.13 12.75 34.42
C LEU A 901 12.59 12.97 34.87
N ALA A 902 12.85 12.91 36.18
CA ALA A 902 14.21 13.03 36.71
C ALA A 902 15.13 11.86 36.32
N GLU A 903 14.61 10.62 36.35
CA GLU A 903 15.36 9.44 35.87
C GLU A 903 15.65 9.57 34.37
N TYR A 904 14.68 10.07 33.60
CA TYR A 904 14.83 10.31 32.16
C TYR A 904 15.93 11.33 31.86
N GLU A 905 15.87 12.52 32.48
CA GLU A 905 16.85 13.59 32.26
C GLU A 905 18.27 13.15 32.63
N ALA A 906 18.42 12.40 33.73
CA ALA A 906 19.71 11.85 34.14
C ALA A 906 20.25 10.83 33.13
N ALA A 907 19.39 10.00 32.52
CA ALA A 907 19.82 8.98 31.56
C ALA A 907 20.29 9.58 30.23
N VAL A 908 19.70 10.71 29.82
CA VAL A 908 20.04 11.40 28.56
C VAL A 908 21.08 12.52 28.72
N ASP A 909 21.65 12.69 29.90
CA ASP A 909 22.64 13.73 30.16
C ASP A 909 23.85 13.62 29.21
N GLY A 910 24.24 14.76 28.64
CA GLY A 910 25.31 14.85 27.65
C GLY A 910 25.05 14.19 26.29
N ILE A 911 23.89 13.57 26.07
CA ILE A 911 23.53 12.94 24.78
C ILE A 911 22.96 13.99 23.82
N VAL A 912 23.44 13.97 22.57
CA VAL A 912 22.86 14.79 21.51
C VAL A 912 21.66 14.04 20.92
N LEU A 913 20.47 14.34 21.44
CA LEU A 913 19.20 13.90 20.87
C LEU A 913 18.91 14.62 19.53
N THR A 914 17.91 14.16 18.79
CA THR A 914 17.48 14.81 17.55
C THR A 914 16.97 16.22 17.84
N LYS A 915 17.77 17.25 17.53
CA LYS A 915 17.44 18.65 17.81
C LYS A 915 16.74 19.27 16.62
N PHE A 916 15.56 19.83 16.86
CA PHE A 916 14.84 20.60 15.86
C PHE A 916 14.82 22.08 16.22
N LYS A 917 15.06 22.93 15.21
CA LYS A 917 14.90 24.38 15.30
C LYS A 917 14.05 24.86 14.11
N PRO A 918 12.93 25.55 14.32
CA PRO A 918 12.14 26.09 13.22
C PRO A 918 12.98 27.02 12.32
N SER A 919 12.74 26.96 11.01
CA SER A 919 13.33 27.90 10.05
C SER A 919 13.00 29.34 10.43
N THR A 920 14.00 30.23 10.37
CA THR A 920 13.79 31.68 10.51
C THR A 920 13.39 32.34 9.19
N LYS A 921 13.49 31.61 8.07
CA LYS A 921 13.09 32.06 6.73
C LYS A 921 11.61 31.75 6.51
N GLN A 922 10.91 32.66 5.83
CA GLN A 922 9.59 32.34 5.27
C GLN A 922 9.79 31.43 4.06
N LEU A 923 9.48 30.14 4.21
CA LEU A 923 9.65 29.12 3.16
C LEU A 923 8.51 29.18 2.14
N VAL A 924 8.32 30.37 1.55
CA VAL A 924 7.35 30.66 0.49
C VAL A 924 8.06 31.36 -0.67
N ARG A 925 7.45 31.34 -1.86
CA ARG A 925 7.91 32.10 -3.03
C ARG A 925 7.27 33.48 -3.09
#